data_AF-A0A7C9P2M8-F1
#
_entry.id   AF-A0A7C9P2M8-F1
#
_cell.length_a   1.000
_cell.length_b   1.000
_cell.length_c   1.000
_cell.angle_alpha   90.00
_cell.angle_beta   90.00
_cell.angle_gamma   90.00
#
_symmetry.space_group_name_H-M   'P 1'
#
loop_
_entity.id
_entity.type
_entity.pdbx_description
1 polymer ?
#
loop_
_entity_poly.entity_id
_entity_poly.type
_entity_poly.pdbx_seq_one_letter_code
_entity_poly.pdbx_strand_id
1 'polypeptide(L)'
;MSNHYAITMPQLSDTMTEGVLVTWEKQPGDKVERGDIVATVETDKAIMDVEVFKAGYLAGPLAEIGATVPVSGALGYITDTAGDVAIAADEVVAEQAQTEMIPHHAGTPIVMPQLSDTMVEGVVVTWEKQPGDVIKRGDIVATVETDKAIMDVEVFQEGFLSGPIADEGSVVEVGHPMGFIVNDASKVNDTGVTLGADHKVSETHKVAPHAADRPAHIPTPKAPPSHISATGNMPPVPRPEGRQASPYARKVAAQLGVNLAGLAGTGPAGVIVAADVARARPSMQQVAHSLPQVDVPGQGRAMSSMEKAVSHAMTASLTLPTFTVTVNINTATLTAAAKAKKVSVTVAIAKACSVAMEKFPRMNWAYQPVDKLVERANHDFGVAVMSNDGGLVVPILHGIEKKPLDALQSDWTGLVERARVRKLAPAEYANPTFTISNMGMLGVSHFTAIPTPGISAILAISANGPQGTPFTITGDHRVLNGADVALYLVALKQTIEAPDAWLGASGSVDESVSTPAATSAPVSPIPEGNWDFPVVIVGGGPGGEDCARDLADHGVKVMMVNNEPFPGGECLWRGCIPSKAWRAAADVIRNRPHDAEMGVDGTNTPKLNWAQAEKHRRWVQSSRGEMALKADKGMKIDVREGYGEFVDAHTLKITPVEGEPYSLTFGAAVIATGAPAFVPPIPGARENLATGGVVTSDTIWNLANPPKKLGIIGGGVIGVEMAQIFRDFGTEVLMLERNDRILAEIEDEIGKALITSLEKEITVVTGADIKEVNGKPGAMKLRYANKEGVESTFDCDIVLVAAGKRPDTSKLSLDKVGVELDGAAIKVNTRGQTSVPHIYAVGDVIGGYMLAHTAATQGRVAADNLLGHASEYDQDKDCGVTFSRPQAGFVGLSVAQAKARGIDAVEAKMPMSIDAKAMITGETEGMIKLVADKATGRVIGVHYLADHTDTLIGIGVMMVAGEMTLTQVAKAIFPHPTQTELFGELARRLLNRLRRTAKK
;
A
#
# COMPACT_ATOMS: atom_id res chain seq x y z
N MET A 1 -0.52 43.60 -39.97
CA MET A 1 -1.31 42.66 -40.77
C MET A 1 -2.31 42.01 -39.83
N SER A 2 -3.42 41.46 -40.32
CA SER A 2 -4.39 40.73 -39.51
C SER A 2 -3.89 39.29 -39.29
N ASN A 3 -3.79 38.84 -38.03
CA ASN A 3 -3.34 37.48 -37.72
C ASN A 3 -4.52 36.50 -37.83
N HIS A 4 -4.76 36.03 -39.06
CA HIS A 4 -5.76 35.01 -39.37
C HIS A 4 -5.25 33.63 -38.92
N TYR A 5 -5.91 33.03 -37.92
CA TYR A 5 -5.56 31.72 -37.37
C TYR A 5 -6.22 30.62 -38.20
N ALA A 6 -5.44 29.64 -38.69
CA ALA A 6 -5.96 28.57 -39.55
C ALA A 6 -6.57 27.41 -38.75
N ILE A 7 -7.81 27.04 -39.12
CA ILE A 7 -8.44 25.78 -38.73
C ILE A 7 -7.99 24.74 -39.74
N THR A 8 -7.40 23.63 -39.31
CA THR A 8 -6.83 22.61 -40.20
C THR A 8 -7.47 21.24 -40.00
N MET A 9 -7.36 20.37 -41.01
CA MET A 9 -7.78 18.96 -40.93
C MET A 9 -6.91 18.21 -39.91
N PRO A 10 -7.48 17.70 -38.79
CA PRO A 10 -6.70 17.01 -37.76
C PRO A 10 -6.20 15.64 -38.21
N GLN A 11 -5.07 15.19 -37.66
CA GLN A 11 -4.58 13.82 -37.87
C GLN A 11 -5.16 12.89 -36.80
N LEU A 12 -6.00 11.94 -37.19
CA LEU A 12 -6.68 11.02 -36.26
C LEU A 12 -6.04 9.62 -36.19
N SER A 13 -5.02 9.34 -37.01
CA SER A 13 -4.11 8.20 -36.85
C SER A 13 -2.81 8.39 -37.64
N ASP A 14 -1.76 7.66 -37.26
CA ASP A 14 -0.46 7.61 -37.95
C ASP A 14 -0.58 7.21 -39.44
N THR A 15 -1.69 6.58 -39.82
CA THR A 15 -2.01 6.13 -41.19
C THR A 15 -2.92 7.08 -41.97
N MET A 16 -3.46 8.12 -41.35
CA MET A 16 -4.38 9.08 -42.00
C MET A 16 -3.59 10.14 -42.80
N THR A 17 -3.91 10.28 -44.09
CA THR A 17 -3.33 11.31 -44.98
C THR A 17 -4.31 12.42 -45.35
N GLU A 18 -5.61 12.14 -45.31
CA GLU A 18 -6.69 13.06 -45.71
C GLU A 18 -8.01 12.70 -44.99
N GLY A 19 -8.94 13.65 -44.95
CA GLY A 19 -10.31 13.46 -44.45
C GLY A 19 -11.32 14.27 -45.27
N VAL A 20 -12.61 13.98 -45.10
CA VAL A 20 -13.71 14.66 -45.82
C VAL A 20 -14.46 15.58 -44.88
N LEU A 21 -14.74 16.80 -45.29
CA LEU A 21 -15.56 17.74 -44.53
C LEU A 21 -17.05 17.40 -44.66
N VAL A 22 -17.75 17.12 -43.55
CA VAL A 22 -19.16 16.68 -43.54
C VAL A 22 -20.12 17.85 -43.33
N THR A 23 -19.83 18.72 -42.35
CA THR A 23 -20.66 19.89 -42.01
C THR A 23 -19.81 21.03 -41.44
N TRP A 24 -20.34 22.25 -41.55
CA TRP A 24 -19.92 23.39 -40.73
C TRP A 24 -21.01 23.63 -39.67
N GLU A 25 -20.63 23.56 -38.40
CA GLU A 25 -21.51 23.72 -37.22
C GLU A 25 -21.63 25.19 -36.77
N LYS A 26 -20.79 26.08 -37.32
CA LYS A 26 -20.83 27.55 -37.18
C LYS A 26 -20.78 28.20 -38.56
N GLN A 27 -21.41 29.36 -38.73
CA GLN A 27 -21.43 30.09 -40.01
C GLN A 27 -20.33 31.16 -40.10
N PRO A 28 -19.87 31.55 -41.30
CA PRO A 28 -18.94 32.67 -41.47
C PRO A 28 -19.51 33.97 -40.88
N GLY A 29 -18.76 34.59 -39.99
CA GLY A 29 -19.16 35.73 -39.16
C GLY A 29 -19.58 35.37 -37.73
N ASP A 30 -19.83 34.09 -37.41
CA ASP A 30 -20.12 33.68 -36.04
C ASP A 30 -18.91 33.85 -35.13
N LYS A 31 -19.16 34.32 -33.90
CA LYS A 31 -18.14 34.35 -32.86
C LYS A 31 -17.94 32.93 -32.32
N VAL A 32 -16.68 32.52 -32.23
CA VAL A 32 -16.25 31.24 -31.65
C VAL A 32 -15.37 31.48 -30.43
N GLU A 33 -15.47 30.61 -29.42
CA GLU A 33 -14.63 30.63 -28.22
C GLU A 33 -13.78 29.34 -28.12
N ARG A 34 -12.69 29.35 -27.35
CA ARG A 34 -11.84 28.16 -27.19
C ARG A 34 -12.67 27.04 -26.55
N GLY A 35 -12.81 25.91 -27.24
CA GLY A 35 -13.74 24.83 -26.87
C GLY A 35 -14.99 24.73 -27.76
N ASP A 36 -15.20 25.64 -28.71
CA ASP A 36 -16.29 25.53 -29.68
C ASP A 36 -15.97 24.51 -30.78
N ILE A 37 -16.94 23.65 -31.09
CA ILE A 37 -16.98 22.90 -32.35
C ILE A 37 -17.37 23.84 -33.48
N VAL A 38 -16.65 23.78 -34.61
CA VAL A 38 -16.91 24.60 -35.80
C VAL A 38 -17.28 23.80 -37.05
N ALA A 39 -16.86 22.54 -37.12
CA ALA A 39 -17.10 21.65 -38.25
C ALA A 39 -17.09 20.18 -37.79
N THR A 40 -17.60 19.28 -38.61
CA THR A 40 -17.50 17.82 -38.42
C THR A 40 -16.85 17.20 -39.65
N VAL A 41 -15.91 16.29 -39.46
CA VAL A 41 -15.14 15.61 -40.51
C VAL A 41 -15.30 14.10 -40.45
N GLU A 42 -15.26 13.44 -41.62
CA GLU A 42 -15.33 11.99 -41.80
C GLU A 42 -14.01 11.45 -42.33
N THR A 43 -13.63 10.28 -41.83
CA THR A 43 -12.45 9.52 -42.22
C THR A 43 -12.84 8.08 -42.50
N ASP A 44 -11.92 7.27 -43.03
CA ASP A 44 -12.15 5.83 -43.26
C ASP A 44 -12.22 4.99 -41.96
N LYS A 45 -12.30 5.63 -40.78
CA LYS A 45 -12.40 5.02 -39.45
C LYS A 45 -13.48 5.64 -38.55
N ALA A 46 -13.67 6.96 -38.60
CA ALA A 46 -14.58 7.69 -37.71
C ALA A 46 -15.11 9.00 -38.32
N ILE A 47 -16.27 9.43 -37.83
CA ILE A 47 -16.79 10.79 -37.98
C ILE A 47 -16.52 11.50 -36.65
N MET A 48 -15.97 12.72 -36.68
CA MET A 48 -15.57 13.45 -35.47
C MET A 48 -15.67 14.97 -35.64
N ASP A 49 -15.92 15.65 -34.54
CA ASP A 49 -16.04 17.11 -34.47
C ASP A 49 -14.67 17.80 -34.40
N VAL A 50 -14.56 18.97 -35.04
CA VAL A 50 -13.38 19.83 -35.08
C VAL A 50 -13.59 21.01 -34.14
N GLU A 51 -12.86 20.99 -33.02
CA GLU A 51 -12.81 22.06 -32.02
C GLU A 51 -11.84 23.18 -32.43
N VAL A 52 -12.10 24.43 -32.00
CA VAL A 52 -11.15 25.54 -32.15
C VAL A 52 -10.46 25.93 -30.85
N PHE A 53 -9.13 26.11 -30.94
CA PHE A 53 -8.28 26.42 -29.79
C PHE A 53 -8.05 27.92 -29.58
N LYS A 54 -8.47 28.79 -30.51
CA LYS A 54 -8.42 30.26 -30.42
C LYS A 54 -9.83 30.85 -30.53
N ALA A 55 -10.16 31.81 -29.67
CA ALA A 55 -11.40 32.57 -29.75
C ALA A 55 -11.31 33.71 -30.81
N GLY A 56 -12.40 34.00 -31.49
CA GLY A 56 -12.48 35.03 -32.54
C GLY A 56 -13.77 34.93 -33.35
N TYR A 57 -13.71 35.23 -34.65
CA TYR A 57 -14.82 35.10 -35.60
C TYR A 57 -14.42 34.18 -36.76
N LEU A 58 -15.31 33.25 -37.14
CA LEU A 58 -15.06 32.33 -38.24
C LEU A 58 -15.12 33.07 -39.60
N ALA A 59 -14.05 33.05 -40.39
CA ALA A 59 -13.98 33.70 -41.70
C ALA A 59 -13.71 32.69 -42.82
N GLY A 60 -14.75 32.48 -43.64
CA GLY A 60 -14.71 31.69 -44.86
C GLY A 60 -14.61 30.17 -44.65
N PRO A 61 -15.46 29.37 -45.33
CA PRO A 61 -15.12 27.98 -45.62
C PRO A 61 -14.15 27.97 -46.80
N LEU A 62 -12.92 27.49 -46.60
CA LEU A 62 -11.97 27.23 -47.69
C LEU A 62 -12.26 25.88 -48.35
N ALA A 63 -12.81 24.96 -47.57
CA ALA A 63 -13.33 23.67 -48.03
C ALA A 63 -14.87 23.71 -48.07
N GLU A 64 -15.45 23.32 -49.21
CA GLU A 64 -16.88 23.06 -49.33
C GLU A 64 -17.24 21.72 -48.65
N ILE A 65 -18.49 21.58 -48.22
CA ILE A 65 -19.00 20.31 -47.67
C ILE A 65 -18.91 19.22 -48.75
N GLY A 66 -18.30 18.09 -48.39
CA GLY A 66 -17.95 16.99 -49.29
C GLY A 66 -16.55 17.08 -49.90
N ALA A 67 -15.77 18.12 -49.62
CA ALA A 67 -14.38 18.21 -50.07
C ALA A 67 -13.44 17.32 -49.24
N THR A 68 -12.60 16.54 -49.92
CA THR A 68 -11.45 15.86 -49.31
C THR A 68 -10.31 16.86 -49.11
N VAL A 69 -9.78 16.93 -47.90
CA VAL A 69 -8.70 17.84 -47.50
C VAL A 69 -7.57 17.03 -46.86
N PRO A 70 -6.30 17.22 -47.27
CA PRO A 70 -5.18 16.53 -46.66
C PRO A 70 -5.02 16.93 -45.19
N VAL A 71 -4.46 16.05 -44.37
CA VAL A 71 -4.07 16.34 -42.98
C VAL A 71 -3.20 17.61 -42.93
N SER A 72 -3.47 18.47 -41.94
CA SER A 72 -2.90 19.82 -41.79
C SER A 72 -3.27 20.83 -42.90
N GLY A 73 -4.09 20.45 -43.90
CA GLY A 73 -4.69 21.37 -44.86
C GLY A 73 -5.74 22.27 -44.21
N ALA A 74 -5.82 23.54 -44.65
CA ALA A 74 -6.72 24.53 -44.05
C ALA A 74 -8.19 24.34 -44.49
N LEU A 75 -9.09 24.35 -43.51
CA LEU A 75 -10.54 24.27 -43.67
C LEU A 75 -11.19 25.66 -43.66
N GLY A 76 -10.71 26.57 -42.83
CA GLY A 76 -11.22 27.94 -42.66
C GLY A 76 -10.31 28.76 -41.75
N TYR A 77 -10.65 30.03 -41.50
CA TYR A 77 -9.86 30.92 -40.64
C TYR A 77 -10.65 31.45 -39.44
N ILE A 78 -9.94 31.85 -38.38
CA ILE A 78 -10.47 32.63 -37.25
C ILE A 78 -9.80 33.99 -37.25
N THR A 79 -10.58 35.06 -37.15
CA THR A 79 -10.13 36.46 -37.16
C THR A 79 -10.49 37.17 -35.86
N ASP A 80 -9.79 38.25 -35.55
CA ASP A 80 -10.10 39.06 -34.38
C ASP A 80 -11.27 40.06 -34.64
N THR A 81 -11.74 40.17 -35.90
CA THR A 81 -12.70 41.17 -36.40
C THR A 81 -13.80 40.58 -37.28
N ALA A 82 -15.06 40.71 -36.83
CA ALA A 82 -16.28 40.19 -37.47
C ALA A 82 -16.64 40.76 -38.86
N GLY A 83 -15.80 41.64 -39.44
CA GLY A 83 -16.04 42.27 -40.75
C GLY A 83 -15.36 41.54 -41.91
N ASP A 84 -14.30 40.77 -41.64
CA ASP A 84 -13.39 40.25 -42.66
C ASP A 84 -13.83 38.86 -43.16
N VAL A 85 -15.02 38.80 -43.77
CA VAL A 85 -15.71 37.55 -44.16
C VAL A 85 -15.17 36.96 -45.48
N ALA A 86 -14.27 37.66 -46.18
CA ALA A 86 -13.66 37.21 -47.43
C ALA A 86 -12.14 37.47 -47.43
N ILE A 87 -11.36 36.40 -47.26
CA ILE A 87 -9.90 36.39 -47.31
C ILE A 87 -9.48 35.64 -48.57
N ALA A 88 -8.57 36.20 -49.38
CA ALA A 88 -7.99 35.49 -50.51
C ALA A 88 -6.91 34.51 -50.02
N ALA A 89 -6.80 33.33 -50.64
CA ALA A 89 -5.82 32.30 -50.26
C ALA A 89 -4.36 32.78 -50.36
N ASP A 90 -4.13 33.84 -51.13
CA ASP A 90 -2.86 34.51 -51.40
C ASP A 90 -2.35 35.39 -50.23
N GLU A 91 -3.20 35.83 -49.30
CA GLU A 91 -2.88 36.82 -48.25
C GLU A 91 -2.85 36.24 -46.82
N VAL A 92 -2.18 35.09 -46.61
CA VAL A 92 -1.98 34.52 -45.27
C VAL A 92 -0.52 34.18 -45.00
N VAL A 93 0.02 34.71 -43.89
CA VAL A 93 1.34 34.33 -43.36
C VAL A 93 1.19 33.07 -42.52
N ALA A 94 1.95 32.03 -42.82
CA ALA A 94 2.01 30.85 -41.97
C ALA A 94 2.69 31.21 -40.63
N GLU A 95 1.94 31.12 -39.52
CA GLU A 95 2.45 31.39 -38.18
C GLU A 95 3.36 30.23 -37.71
N GLN A 96 4.63 30.28 -38.12
CA GLN A 96 5.69 29.58 -37.40
C GLN A 96 5.67 30.09 -35.95
N ALA A 97 5.65 29.17 -34.98
CA ALA A 97 5.67 29.53 -33.55
C ALA A 97 6.81 30.53 -33.27
N GLN A 98 6.51 31.65 -32.60
CA GLN A 98 7.47 32.73 -32.44
C GLN A 98 8.72 32.26 -31.67
N THR A 99 9.79 32.04 -32.43
CA THR A 99 11.02 31.41 -31.97
C THR A 99 11.96 32.45 -31.34
N GLU A 100 11.45 33.27 -30.42
CA GLU A 100 12.21 34.35 -29.76
C GLU A 100 12.90 33.90 -28.46
N MET A 101 13.07 32.59 -28.25
CA MET A 101 13.90 32.02 -27.17
C MET A 101 14.79 30.83 -27.58
N ILE A 102 14.82 30.40 -28.85
CA ILE A 102 15.69 29.31 -29.30
C ILE A 102 16.89 29.89 -30.07
N PRO A 103 18.13 29.74 -29.58
CA PRO A 103 19.32 30.15 -30.32
C PRO A 103 19.45 29.37 -31.64
N HIS A 104 19.82 30.05 -32.73
CA HIS A 104 19.92 29.50 -34.10
C HIS A 104 20.96 28.37 -34.33
N HIS A 105 21.47 27.76 -33.26
CA HIS A 105 22.42 26.64 -33.26
C HIS A 105 21.93 25.44 -32.42
N ALA A 106 20.74 25.53 -31.81
CA ALA A 106 20.12 24.44 -31.06
C ALA A 106 19.70 23.27 -31.98
N GLY A 107 19.81 22.05 -31.45
CA GLY A 107 19.40 20.81 -32.14
C GLY A 107 17.95 20.43 -31.87
N THR A 108 17.66 19.13 -31.82
CA THR A 108 16.30 18.64 -31.50
C THR A 108 15.93 19.05 -30.06
N PRO A 109 14.78 19.71 -29.81
CA PRO A 109 14.36 20.05 -28.46
C PRO A 109 13.95 18.82 -27.65
N ILE A 110 14.39 18.78 -26.39
CA ILE A 110 13.81 17.98 -25.31
C ILE A 110 12.74 18.87 -24.69
N VAL A 111 11.47 18.44 -24.70
CA VAL A 111 10.33 19.25 -24.23
C VAL A 111 9.67 18.65 -22.99
N MET A 112 9.01 19.47 -22.19
CA MET A 112 8.18 19.01 -21.06
C MET A 112 7.05 18.11 -21.58
N PRO A 113 6.99 16.82 -21.21
CA PRO A 113 5.95 15.91 -21.71
C PRO A 113 4.59 16.20 -21.07
N GLN A 114 3.50 15.95 -21.82
CA GLN A 114 2.15 15.95 -21.24
C GLN A 114 1.88 14.60 -20.58
N LEU A 115 1.78 14.59 -19.25
CA LEU A 115 1.61 13.35 -18.46
C LEU A 115 0.17 13.15 -17.94
N SER A 116 -0.72 14.13 -18.14
CA SER A 116 -2.18 13.95 -18.04
C SER A 116 -2.94 15.00 -18.84
N ASP A 117 -4.19 14.69 -19.22
CA ASP A 117 -5.12 15.58 -19.95
C ASP A 117 -5.37 16.93 -19.25
N THR A 118 -5.06 17.02 -17.96
CA THR A 118 -5.21 18.23 -17.12
C THR A 118 -3.89 18.94 -16.81
N MET A 119 -2.75 18.38 -17.22
CA MET A 119 -1.43 18.98 -17.01
C MET A 119 -1.18 20.12 -18.01
N VAL A 120 -0.80 21.29 -17.50
CA VAL A 120 -0.39 22.46 -18.29
C VAL A 120 1.07 22.86 -18.09
N GLU A 121 1.66 22.48 -16.95
CA GLU A 121 3.04 22.77 -16.56
C GLU A 121 3.60 21.62 -15.69
N GLY A 122 4.92 21.54 -15.59
CA GLY A 122 5.63 20.61 -14.70
C GLY A 122 6.92 21.23 -14.15
N VAL A 123 7.45 20.66 -13.08
CA VAL A 123 8.70 21.11 -12.43
C VAL A 123 9.85 20.20 -12.86
N VAL A 124 11.00 20.76 -13.23
CA VAL A 124 12.23 19.97 -13.46
C VAL A 124 12.84 19.61 -12.10
N VAL A 125 12.99 18.32 -11.79
CA VAL A 125 13.48 17.84 -10.48
C VAL A 125 14.99 17.67 -10.49
N THR A 126 15.50 16.88 -11.45
CA THR A 126 16.93 16.62 -11.65
C THR A 126 17.27 16.49 -13.14
N TRP A 127 18.51 16.80 -13.50
CA TRP A 127 19.10 16.39 -14.79
C TRP A 127 20.02 15.17 -14.63
N GLU A 128 19.67 14.06 -15.28
CA GLU A 128 20.36 12.77 -15.19
C GLU A 128 21.57 12.66 -16.15
N LYS A 129 21.86 13.74 -16.89
CA LYS A 129 22.91 13.87 -17.92
C LYS A 129 23.51 15.28 -17.88
N GLN A 130 24.81 15.41 -18.15
CA GLN A 130 25.50 16.71 -18.20
C GLN A 130 25.62 17.24 -19.64
N PRO A 131 25.73 18.56 -19.85
CA PRO A 131 25.99 19.14 -21.17
C PRO A 131 27.24 18.52 -21.80
N GLY A 132 27.11 17.98 -23.02
CA GLY A 132 28.15 17.24 -23.71
C GLY A 132 28.11 15.71 -23.54
N ASP A 133 27.28 15.15 -22.67
CA ASP A 133 27.10 13.71 -22.56
C ASP A 133 26.48 13.11 -23.82
N VAL A 134 26.91 11.89 -24.16
CA VAL A 134 26.29 11.09 -25.23
C VAL A 134 24.91 10.61 -24.79
N ILE A 135 23.91 10.91 -25.62
CA ILE A 135 22.54 10.45 -25.52
C ILE A 135 22.32 9.33 -26.54
N LYS A 136 21.70 8.23 -26.08
CA LYS A 136 21.15 7.17 -26.94
C LYS A 136 19.63 7.17 -26.87
N ARG A 137 18.99 6.56 -27.87
CA ARG A 137 17.55 6.30 -27.87
C ARG A 137 17.21 5.38 -26.70
N GLY A 138 16.35 5.85 -25.81
CA GLY A 138 15.97 5.15 -24.57
C GLY A 138 16.83 5.50 -23.35
N ASP A 139 17.74 6.47 -23.45
CA ASP A 139 18.33 7.08 -22.27
C ASP A 139 17.31 8.02 -21.59
N ILE A 140 17.34 8.06 -20.25
CA ILE A 140 16.69 9.11 -19.45
C ILE A 140 17.64 10.32 -19.41
N VAL A 141 17.09 11.53 -19.51
CA VAL A 141 17.86 12.80 -19.48
C VAL A 141 17.54 13.70 -18.29
N ALA A 142 16.33 13.63 -17.76
CA ALA A 142 15.87 14.42 -16.63
C ALA A 142 14.70 13.69 -15.93
N THR A 143 14.42 14.07 -14.68
CA THR A 143 13.21 13.66 -13.94
C THR A 143 12.35 14.90 -13.69
N VAL A 144 11.03 14.78 -13.85
CA VAL A 144 10.06 15.88 -13.71
C VAL A 144 8.97 15.55 -12.70
N GLU A 145 8.49 16.57 -11.98
CA GLU A 145 7.40 16.49 -11.01
C GLU A 145 6.16 17.21 -11.54
N THR A 146 5.01 16.62 -11.28
CA THR A 146 3.68 17.13 -11.63
C THR A 146 2.80 17.13 -10.38
N ASP A 147 1.62 17.76 -10.45
CA ASP A 147 0.64 17.74 -9.36
C ASP A 147 -0.02 16.35 -9.11
N LYS A 148 0.51 15.28 -9.72
CA LYS A 148 0.07 13.87 -9.58
C LYS A 148 1.21 12.87 -9.36
N ALA A 149 2.38 13.06 -9.98
CA ALA A 149 3.47 12.08 -9.99
C ALA A 149 4.84 12.72 -10.31
N ILE A 150 5.91 12.04 -9.91
CA ILE A 150 7.29 12.28 -10.36
C ILE A 150 7.62 11.20 -11.40
N MET A 151 8.17 11.58 -12.56
CA MET A 151 8.39 10.69 -13.72
C MET A 151 9.66 11.04 -14.50
N ASP A 152 10.26 10.04 -15.12
CA ASP A 152 11.50 10.18 -15.91
C ASP A 152 11.22 10.56 -17.37
N VAL A 153 12.06 11.44 -17.92
CA VAL A 153 12.01 11.91 -19.32
C VAL A 153 12.95 11.05 -20.18
N GLU A 154 12.39 10.07 -20.87
CA GLU A 154 13.07 9.27 -21.90
C GLU A 154 13.18 10.06 -23.22
N VAL A 155 14.32 9.95 -23.93
CA VAL A 155 14.51 10.58 -25.24
C VAL A 155 14.69 9.58 -26.38
N PHE A 156 14.05 9.86 -27.51
CA PHE A 156 13.95 8.93 -28.64
C PHE A 156 14.94 9.18 -29.79
N GLN A 157 15.88 10.13 -29.63
CA GLN A 157 16.92 10.47 -30.61
C GLN A 157 18.33 10.34 -30.01
N GLU A 158 19.32 10.12 -30.87
CA GLU A 158 20.73 9.95 -30.50
C GLU A 158 21.54 11.21 -30.80
N GLY A 159 22.51 11.56 -29.94
CA GLY A 159 23.33 12.75 -30.10
C GLY A 159 24.09 13.13 -28.83
N PHE A 160 24.28 14.43 -28.60
CA PHE A 160 24.92 15.00 -27.42
C PHE A 160 24.00 16.01 -26.74
N LEU A 161 23.94 16.04 -25.40
CA LEU A 161 23.15 17.03 -24.67
C LEU A 161 23.73 18.45 -24.82
N SER A 162 22.87 19.44 -25.03
CA SER A 162 23.22 20.86 -25.13
C SER A 162 22.15 21.71 -24.42
N GLY A 163 22.55 22.67 -23.60
CA GLY A 163 21.73 23.07 -22.46
C GLY A 163 21.87 22.05 -21.30
N PRO A 164 21.26 22.31 -20.14
CA PRO A 164 19.86 22.74 -20.03
C PRO A 164 19.59 24.25 -20.20
N ILE A 165 18.32 24.56 -20.43
CA ILE A 165 17.74 25.92 -20.38
C ILE A 165 16.64 26.05 -19.31
N ALA A 166 16.36 24.95 -18.60
CA ALA A 166 15.47 24.87 -17.47
C ALA A 166 16.25 24.28 -16.27
N ASP A 167 16.55 25.12 -15.28
CA ASP A 167 17.29 24.74 -14.07
C ASP A 167 16.45 23.80 -13.18
N GLU A 168 17.09 23.05 -12.29
CA GLU A 168 16.42 22.23 -11.29
C GLU A 168 15.56 23.12 -10.36
N GLY A 169 14.29 22.76 -10.18
CA GLY A 169 13.26 23.57 -9.52
C GLY A 169 12.53 24.58 -10.40
N SER A 170 12.86 24.70 -11.70
CA SER A 170 12.11 25.56 -12.64
C SER A 170 10.79 24.91 -13.09
N VAL A 171 9.77 25.75 -13.28
CA VAL A 171 8.47 25.37 -13.87
C VAL A 171 8.55 25.57 -15.38
N VAL A 172 8.11 24.57 -16.15
CA VAL A 172 8.08 24.60 -17.62
C VAL A 172 6.70 24.18 -18.09
N GLU A 173 6.07 24.98 -18.95
CA GLU A 173 4.80 24.65 -19.60
C GLU A 173 4.95 23.40 -20.49
N VAL A 174 3.90 22.58 -20.56
CA VAL A 174 3.84 21.38 -21.41
C VAL A 174 4.15 21.74 -22.87
N GLY A 175 5.05 20.98 -23.50
CA GLY A 175 5.51 21.20 -24.86
C GLY A 175 6.62 22.25 -25.02
N HIS A 176 6.98 23.01 -23.98
CA HIS A 176 8.11 23.93 -24.05
C HIS A 176 9.47 23.22 -23.90
N PRO A 177 10.54 23.68 -24.61
CA PRO A 177 11.87 23.09 -24.49
C PRO A 177 12.52 23.28 -23.11
N MET A 178 13.10 22.20 -22.59
CA MET A 178 13.91 22.13 -21.36
C MET A 178 15.42 22.05 -21.67
N GLY A 179 15.78 21.51 -22.84
CA GLY A 179 17.15 21.31 -23.33
C GLY A 179 17.15 20.86 -24.79
N PHE A 180 18.32 20.54 -25.36
CA PHE A 180 18.45 20.14 -26.76
C PHE A 180 19.43 18.99 -26.99
N ILE A 181 19.22 18.21 -28.05
CA ILE A 181 20.13 17.16 -28.53
C ILE A 181 20.79 17.63 -29.83
N VAL A 182 22.12 17.77 -29.84
CA VAL A 182 22.90 18.15 -31.03
C VAL A 182 23.64 16.96 -31.62
N ASN A 183 23.70 16.88 -32.96
CA ASN A 183 24.27 15.75 -33.68
C ASN A 183 25.83 15.76 -33.74
N ASP A 184 26.48 16.65 -32.99
CA ASP A 184 27.91 16.96 -33.10
C ASP A 184 28.39 17.59 -31.79
N ALA A 185 29.35 16.94 -31.12
CA ALA A 185 29.89 17.40 -29.84
C ALA A 185 30.53 18.81 -29.91
N SER A 186 30.96 19.26 -31.10
CA SER A 186 31.53 20.60 -31.29
C SER A 186 30.48 21.72 -31.30
N LYS A 187 29.18 21.38 -31.21
CA LYS A 187 28.03 22.31 -31.21
C LYS A 187 27.27 22.34 -29.89
N VAL A 188 27.78 21.63 -28.88
CA VAL A 188 27.25 21.68 -27.51
C VAL A 188 27.46 23.09 -26.96
N ASN A 189 26.39 23.70 -26.47
CA ASN A 189 26.44 24.99 -25.78
C ASN A 189 26.31 24.77 -24.26
N ASP A 190 27.28 25.28 -23.50
CA ASP A 190 27.35 25.28 -22.04
C ASP A 190 27.00 26.65 -21.41
N THR A 191 26.74 27.68 -22.24
CA THR A 191 26.38 29.02 -21.76
C THR A 191 24.90 29.11 -21.41
N GLY A 192 24.62 29.09 -20.10
CA GLY A 192 23.27 29.00 -19.56
C GLY A 192 22.35 30.19 -19.90
N VAL A 193 21.13 29.85 -20.29
CA VAL A 193 19.99 30.78 -20.45
C VAL A 193 18.91 30.29 -19.48
N THR A 194 18.80 30.92 -18.32
CA THR A 194 17.86 30.48 -17.27
C THR A 194 16.49 31.13 -17.42
N LEU A 195 15.44 30.32 -17.42
CA LEU A 195 14.06 30.76 -17.18
C LEU A 195 13.83 31.00 -15.68
N GLY A 196 13.64 32.26 -15.30
CA GLY A 196 13.19 32.60 -13.94
C GLY A 196 11.72 32.23 -13.70
N ALA A 197 11.34 32.03 -12.43
CA ALA A 197 9.97 31.67 -12.04
C ALA A 197 8.90 32.75 -12.38
N ASP A 198 9.31 33.92 -12.89
CA ASP A 198 8.46 34.98 -13.44
C ASP A 198 8.42 34.99 -14.99
N HIS A 199 8.83 33.90 -15.63
CA HIS A 199 8.86 33.68 -17.09
C HIS A 199 9.66 34.75 -17.86
N LYS A 200 10.82 35.16 -17.29
CA LYS A 200 11.76 36.06 -17.95
C LYS A 200 13.16 35.47 -18.08
N VAL A 201 13.77 35.75 -19.23
CA VAL A 201 15.18 35.45 -19.51
C VAL A 201 16.07 36.41 -18.72
N SER A 202 17.05 35.86 -18.00
CA SER A 202 18.13 36.64 -17.37
C SER A 202 19.49 36.11 -17.83
N GLU A 203 20.29 36.96 -18.49
CA GLU A 203 21.69 36.64 -18.79
C GLU A 203 22.56 36.80 -17.53
N THR A 204 23.26 35.75 -17.10
CA THR A 204 24.23 35.85 -15.99
C THR A 204 25.56 35.17 -16.31
N HIS A 205 26.59 35.96 -16.62
CA HIS A 205 27.97 35.49 -16.64
C HIS A 205 28.53 35.35 -15.20
N LYS A 206 28.87 34.11 -14.82
CA LYS A 206 29.67 33.71 -13.64
C LYS A 206 29.12 34.08 -12.25
N VAL A 207 28.81 33.05 -11.46
CA VAL A 207 28.46 33.17 -10.03
C VAL A 207 29.70 33.27 -9.14
N ALA A 208 29.61 34.13 -8.12
CA ALA A 208 30.45 34.14 -6.92
C ALA A 208 29.52 34.30 -5.68
N PRO A 209 29.92 33.88 -4.46
CA PRO A 209 28.94 33.38 -3.46
C PRO A 209 28.41 34.39 -2.42
N HIS A 210 27.21 34.06 -1.91
CA HIS A 210 26.56 34.48 -0.64
C HIS A 210 26.19 35.95 -0.38
N ALA A 211 24.90 36.21 -0.10
CA ALA A 211 24.36 36.75 1.17
C ALA A 211 22.81 36.81 1.12
N ALA A 212 22.14 37.24 2.21
CA ALA A 212 20.67 37.24 2.35
C ALA A 212 20.10 38.64 2.68
N ASP A 213 18.81 38.88 2.35
CA ASP A 213 17.87 39.57 3.27
C ASP A 213 16.36 39.49 2.85
N ARG A 214 15.45 39.96 3.73
CA ARG A 214 14.00 40.27 3.49
C ARG A 214 13.79 41.82 3.57
N PRO A 215 12.58 42.47 3.55
CA PRO A 215 11.16 42.03 3.43
C PRO A 215 10.24 42.94 2.53
N ALA A 216 8.89 42.83 2.70
CA ALA A 216 7.83 43.87 2.51
C ALA A 216 6.81 43.76 1.33
N HIS A 217 5.83 44.70 1.26
CA HIS A 217 4.45 44.52 0.73
C HIS A 217 3.89 45.89 0.16
N ILE A 218 2.67 46.15 -0.39
CA ILE A 218 1.29 45.70 -0.05
C ILE A 218 0.31 45.37 -1.24
N PRO A 219 -0.44 46.29 -1.89
CA PRO A 219 -1.91 46.10 -1.96
C PRO A 219 -2.61 45.96 -3.35
N THR A 220 -3.86 45.47 -3.27
CA THR A 220 -4.85 45.12 -4.33
C THR A 220 -5.46 46.27 -5.15
N PRO A 221 -6.13 45.93 -6.28
CA PRO A 221 -7.53 46.35 -6.49
C PRO A 221 -8.49 45.24 -7.00
N LYS A 222 -9.81 45.54 -7.07
CA LYS A 222 -10.92 44.62 -7.41
C LYS A 222 -11.44 44.73 -8.87
N ALA A 223 -12.10 43.67 -9.35
CA ALA A 223 -12.76 43.57 -10.67
C ALA A 223 -14.31 43.77 -10.63
N PRO A 224 -14.96 44.07 -11.79
CA PRO A 224 -16.42 44.34 -11.90
C PRO A 224 -17.29 43.11 -12.28
N PRO A 225 -18.64 43.19 -12.15
CA PRO A 225 -19.58 42.08 -12.42
C PRO A 225 -20.14 42.01 -13.86
N SER A 226 -20.71 40.86 -14.23
CA SER A 226 -21.21 40.50 -15.56
C SER A 226 -22.71 40.78 -15.82
N HIS A 227 -23.12 40.72 -17.10
CA HIS A 227 -24.49 41.00 -17.58
C HIS A 227 -25.29 39.72 -17.91
N ILE A 228 -26.62 39.79 -17.85
CA ILE A 228 -27.56 38.69 -18.16
C ILE A 228 -28.70 39.19 -19.06
N SER A 229 -29.07 38.40 -20.07
CA SER A 229 -30.11 38.72 -21.07
C SER A 229 -31.41 37.92 -20.90
N ALA A 230 -32.54 38.52 -21.27
CA ALA A 230 -33.90 38.06 -20.95
C ALA A 230 -34.75 37.66 -22.18
N THR A 231 -34.78 36.38 -22.55
CA THR A 231 -35.48 35.85 -23.74
C THR A 231 -36.88 35.27 -23.45
N GLY A 232 -37.82 35.45 -24.39
CA GLY A 232 -39.23 34.98 -24.26
C GLY A 232 -40.25 36.10 -24.03
N ASN A 233 -41.55 35.77 -24.16
CA ASN A 233 -42.64 36.76 -24.30
C ASN A 233 -43.67 36.78 -23.15
N MET A 234 -43.25 36.44 -21.92
CA MET A 234 -44.14 36.50 -20.75
C MET A 234 -44.39 37.94 -20.25
N PRO A 235 -45.60 38.25 -19.75
CA PRO A 235 -45.91 39.56 -19.18
C PRO A 235 -45.14 39.80 -17.85
N PRO A 236 -44.65 41.03 -17.60
CA PRO A 236 -43.84 41.33 -16.42
C PRO A 236 -44.66 41.40 -15.12
N VAL A 237 -44.17 40.73 -14.06
CA VAL A 237 -44.78 40.68 -12.71
C VAL A 237 -45.17 42.09 -12.23
N PRO A 238 -46.29 42.29 -11.49
CA PRO A 238 -46.63 43.58 -10.88
C PRO A 238 -45.48 44.21 -10.07
N ARG A 239 -45.50 45.54 -9.89
CA ARG A 239 -44.57 46.21 -8.98
C ARG A 239 -44.94 45.89 -7.52
N PRO A 240 -43.97 45.70 -6.60
CA PRO A 240 -44.27 45.70 -5.17
C PRO A 240 -44.84 47.05 -4.73
N GLU A 241 -45.73 47.05 -3.75
CA GLU A 241 -46.24 48.29 -3.17
C GLU A 241 -45.10 49.08 -2.49
N GLY A 242 -45.11 50.41 -2.66
CA GLY A 242 -44.11 51.30 -2.09
C GLY A 242 -42.68 51.20 -2.66
N ARG A 243 -42.39 50.30 -3.62
CA ARG A 243 -41.04 50.14 -4.21
C ARG A 243 -41.06 50.14 -5.74
N GLN A 244 -39.96 50.58 -6.35
CA GLN A 244 -39.79 50.56 -7.79
C GLN A 244 -38.96 49.36 -8.26
N ALA A 245 -39.35 48.78 -9.39
CA ALA A 245 -38.63 47.70 -10.07
C ALA A 245 -38.62 47.99 -11.58
N SER A 246 -37.47 47.81 -12.23
CA SER A 246 -37.32 48.15 -13.65
C SER A 246 -38.18 47.23 -14.54
N PRO A 247 -38.66 47.66 -15.72
CA PRO A 247 -39.44 46.81 -16.62
C PRO A 247 -38.70 45.52 -16.99
N TYR A 248 -37.38 45.61 -17.17
CA TYR A 248 -36.51 44.47 -17.46
C TYR A 248 -36.39 43.52 -16.26
N ALA A 249 -36.15 44.04 -15.05
CA ALA A 249 -36.11 43.23 -13.83
C ALA A 249 -37.43 42.51 -13.57
N ARG A 250 -38.57 43.16 -13.84
CA ARG A 250 -39.92 42.55 -13.73
C ARG A 250 -40.19 41.47 -14.77
N LYS A 251 -39.57 41.54 -15.95
CA LYS A 251 -39.64 40.50 -16.99
C LYS A 251 -38.75 39.31 -16.64
N VAL A 252 -37.51 39.57 -16.19
CA VAL A 252 -36.59 38.57 -15.63
C VAL A 252 -37.21 37.87 -14.42
N ALA A 253 -37.91 38.60 -13.54
CA ALA A 253 -38.60 38.00 -12.38
C ALA A 253 -39.77 37.08 -12.79
N ALA A 254 -40.48 37.41 -13.88
CA ALA A 254 -41.52 36.53 -14.44
C ALA A 254 -40.90 35.23 -15.00
N GLN A 255 -39.79 35.35 -15.74
CA GLN A 255 -39.06 34.21 -16.31
C GLN A 255 -38.40 33.33 -15.23
N LEU A 256 -37.83 33.94 -14.18
CA LEU A 256 -37.11 33.24 -13.13
C LEU A 256 -37.99 32.75 -11.97
N GLY A 257 -39.23 33.24 -11.85
CA GLY A 257 -40.17 32.87 -10.78
C GLY A 257 -39.89 33.53 -9.43
N VAL A 258 -39.27 34.71 -9.43
CA VAL A 258 -38.74 35.36 -8.22
C VAL A 258 -39.72 36.42 -7.68
N ASN A 259 -40.04 36.36 -6.39
CA ASN A 259 -40.92 37.34 -5.74
C ASN A 259 -40.17 38.65 -5.43
N LEU A 260 -40.53 39.71 -6.15
CA LEU A 260 -39.93 41.05 -6.02
C LEU A 260 -40.15 41.73 -4.65
N ALA A 261 -41.15 41.32 -3.86
CA ALA A 261 -41.48 41.98 -2.59
C ALA A 261 -40.36 41.86 -1.53
N GLY A 262 -39.60 40.75 -1.55
CA GLY A 262 -38.51 40.48 -0.62
C GLY A 262 -37.16 41.10 -1.01
N LEU A 263 -37.02 41.63 -2.23
CA LEU A 263 -35.73 42.11 -2.74
C LEU A 263 -35.42 43.55 -2.32
N ALA A 264 -34.15 43.80 -2.02
CA ALA A 264 -33.56 45.13 -1.97
C ALA A 264 -32.99 45.45 -3.36
N GLY A 265 -33.34 46.62 -3.93
CA GLY A 265 -32.89 47.01 -5.26
C GLY A 265 -31.55 47.73 -5.23
N THR A 266 -30.55 47.26 -6.00
CA THR A 266 -29.24 47.93 -6.09
C THR A 266 -29.14 48.91 -7.27
N GLY A 267 -30.26 49.28 -7.90
CA GLY A 267 -30.33 50.34 -8.90
C GLY A 267 -30.45 51.76 -8.27
N PRO A 268 -30.34 52.82 -9.09
CA PRO A 268 -30.53 54.20 -8.65
C PRO A 268 -31.85 54.38 -7.90
N ALA A 269 -31.83 55.17 -6.82
CA ALA A 269 -32.97 55.38 -5.91
C ALA A 269 -33.61 54.08 -5.33
N GLY A 270 -32.85 52.99 -5.22
CA GLY A 270 -33.31 51.72 -4.67
C GLY A 270 -34.19 50.89 -5.60
N VAL A 271 -34.17 51.18 -6.91
CA VAL A 271 -34.91 50.44 -7.93
C VAL A 271 -34.35 49.02 -8.05
N ILE A 272 -35.23 48.00 -8.03
CA ILE A 272 -34.83 46.61 -8.27
C ILE A 272 -34.44 46.43 -9.75
N VAL A 273 -33.22 45.94 -9.99
CA VAL A 273 -32.62 45.68 -11.31
C VAL A 273 -32.45 44.17 -11.56
N ALA A 274 -32.19 43.77 -12.81
CA ALA A 274 -32.15 42.35 -13.19
C ALA A 274 -31.06 41.55 -12.45
N ALA A 275 -29.95 42.18 -12.07
CA ALA A 275 -28.91 41.57 -11.23
C ALA A 275 -29.40 41.21 -9.82
N ASP A 276 -30.38 41.93 -9.26
CA ASP A 276 -30.99 41.60 -7.96
C ASP A 276 -31.84 40.34 -8.04
N VAL A 277 -32.53 40.18 -9.17
CA VAL A 277 -33.38 39.03 -9.47
C VAL A 277 -32.55 37.79 -9.80
N ALA A 278 -31.43 37.97 -10.53
CA ALA A 278 -30.50 36.90 -10.86
C ALA A 278 -29.75 36.36 -9.62
N ARG A 279 -29.36 37.24 -8.69
CA ARG A 279 -28.73 36.88 -7.40
C ARG A 279 -29.68 36.16 -6.42
N ALA A 280 -30.96 36.00 -6.78
CA ALA A 280 -32.01 35.46 -5.90
C ALA A 280 -32.54 34.07 -6.34
N ARG A 281 -31.68 33.23 -6.96
CA ARG A 281 -32.01 31.87 -7.40
C ARG A 281 -30.94 30.85 -6.96
N PRO A 282 -31.27 29.56 -6.78
CA PRO A 282 -32.60 28.94 -6.76
C PRO A 282 -33.01 28.40 -5.37
N SER A 283 -34.23 27.87 -5.25
CA SER A 283 -34.61 27.00 -4.12
C SER A 283 -34.48 25.52 -4.49
N MET A 284 -34.38 24.64 -3.49
CA MET A 284 -34.23 23.18 -3.64
C MET A 284 -35.25 22.52 -4.60
N GLN A 285 -36.43 23.11 -4.81
CA GLN A 285 -37.43 22.58 -5.74
C GLN A 285 -37.02 22.63 -7.22
N GLN A 286 -36.12 23.54 -7.60
CA GLN A 286 -35.69 23.70 -9.00
C GLN A 286 -34.56 22.74 -9.38
N VAL A 287 -33.66 22.40 -8.45
CA VAL A 287 -32.58 21.41 -8.66
C VAL A 287 -33.15 20.02 -8.96
N ALA A 288 -34.27 19.66 -8.32
CA ALA A 288 -34.97 18.40 -8.56
C ALA A 288 -35.64 18.29 -9.96
N HIS A 289 -35.66 19.37 -10.75
CA HIS A 289 -36.20 19.40 -12.13
C HIS A 289 -35.11 19.66 -13.20
N SER A 290 -33.83 19.77 -12.82
CA SER A 290 -32.72 19.99 -13.76
C SER A 290 -31.87 18.74 -14.02
N LEU A 291 -32.18 17.62 -13.38
CA LEU A 291 -31.67 16.31 -13.80
C LEU A 291 -32.45 15.84 -15.03
N PRO A 292 -31.82 15.19 -16.02
CA PRO A 292 -32.53 14.64 -17.17
C PRO A 292 -33.57 13.61 -16.70
N GLN A 293 -34.80 13.72 -17.20
CA GLN A 293 -35.86 12.76 -16.88
C GLN A 293 -35.55 11.43 -17.58
N VAL A 294 -34.89 10.52 -16.86
CA VAL A 294 -34.68 9.15 -17.32
C VAL A 294 -36.02 8.42 -17.32
N ASP A 295 -36.48 8.00 -18.48
CA ASP A 295 -37.69 7.18 -18.60
C ASP A 295 -37.41 5.76 -18.08
N VAL A 296 -37.87 5.49 -16.85
CA VAL A 296 -37.76 4.18 -16.20
C VAL A 296 -38.99 3.34 -16.57
N PRO A 297 -38.85 2.22 -17.31
CA PRO A 297 -39.99 1.43 -17.76
C PRO A 297 -40.68 0.69 -16.60
N GLY A 298 -41.95 1.01 -16.35
CA GLY A 298 -42.77 0.34 -15.35
C GLY A 298 -44.10 1.06 -15.07
N GLN A 299 -44.92 0.51 -14.17
CA GLN A 299 -46.10 1.21 -13.63
C GLN A 299 -45.76 1.80 -12.26
N GLY A 300 -45.61 3.13 -12.19
CA GLY A 300 -45.33 3.85 -10.96
C GLY A 300 -46.58 4.35 -10.22
N ARG A 301 -46.42 4.66 -8.93
CA ARG A 301 -47.36 5.48 -8.15
C ARG A 301 -46.72 6.81 -7.76
N ALA A 302 -47.54 7.80 -7.40
CA ALA A 302 -47.04 9.02 -6.78
C ALA A 302 -46.33 8.72 -5.45
N MET A 303 -45.22 9.42 -5.20
CA MET A 303 -44.61 9.50 -3.87
C MET A 303 -45.55 10.23 -2.90
N SER A 304 -45.72 9.65 -1.71
CA SER A 304 -46.35 10.29 -0.55
C SER A 304 -45.56 11.50 -0.07
N SER A 305 -46.17 12.33 0.78
CA SER A 305 -45.50 13.51 1.36
C SER A 305 -44.24 13.14 2.15
N MET A 306 -44.21 11.97 2.80
CA MET A 306 -43.04 11.48 3.53
C MET A 306 -41.92 11.06 2.57
N GLU A 307 -42.24 10.29 1.52
CA GLU A 307 -41.25 9.86 0.51
C GLU A 307 -40.63 11.06 -0.22
N LYS A 308 -41.44 12.09 -0.52
CA LYS A 308 -40.95 13.37 -1.06
C LYS A 308 -40.02 14.10 -0.07
N ALA A 309 -40.38 14.15 1.21
CA ALA A 309 -39.55 14.78 2.24
C ALA A 309 -38.20 14.05 2.43
N VAL A 310 -38.22 12.72 2.46
CA VAL A 310 -37.01 11.89 2.53
C VAL A 310 -36.16 12.08 1.27
N SER A 311 -36.75 12.04 0.08
CA SER A 311 -36.06 12.32 -1.19
C SER A 311 -35.37 13.69 -1.16
N HIS A 312 -36.09 14.77 -0.82
CA HIS A 312 -35.52 16.10 -0.73
C HIS A 312 -34.39 16.20 0.32
N ALA A 313 -34.53 15.55 1.47
CA ALA A 313 -33.52 15.55 2.53
C ALA A 313 -32.25 14.78 2.11
N MET A 314 -32.39 13.64 1.44
CA MET A 314 -31.25 12.87 0.93
C MET A 314 -30.55 13.60 -0.23
N THR A 315 -31.29 14.21 -1.16
CA THR A 315 -30.70 15.10 -2.18
C THR A 315 -29.97 16.29 -1.55
N ALA A 316 -30.51 16.89 -0.48
CA ALA A 316 -29.81 17.95 0.24
C ALA A 316 -28.53 17.45 0.95
N SER A 317 -28.52 16.18 1.37
CA SER A 317 -27.36 15.56 2.04
C SER A 317 -26.15 15.38 1.12
N LEU A 318 -26.36 15.34 -0.20
CA LEU A 318 -25.28 15.36 -1.21
C LEU A 318 -24.45 16.67 -1.19
N THR A 319 -24.93 17.71 -0.50
CA THR A 319 -24.18 18.97 -0.32
C THR A 319 -23.24 18.97 0.88
N LEU A 320 -23.11 17.84 1.60
CA LEU A 320 -22.16 17.68 2.71
C LEU A 320 -20.90 16.96 2.19
N PRO A 321 -19.70 17.55 2.30
CA PRO A 321 -18.46 16.82 2.08
C PRO A 321 -18.25 15.85 3.25
N THR A 322 -18.71 14.61 3.11
CA THR A 322 -18.70 13.63 4.20
C THR A 322 -17.47 12.73 4.20
N PHE A 323 -16.89 12.50 5.37
CA PHE A 323 -15.90 11.43 5.61
C PHE A 323 -16.42 10.45 6.68
N THR A 324 -15.82 9.27 6.77
CA THR A 324 -16.22 8.21 7.72
C THR A 324 -15.06 7.70 8.56
N VAL A 325 -15.27 7.52 9.87
CA VAL A 325 -14.30 6.92 10.81
C VAL A 325 -15.00 5.81 11.59
N THR A 326 -14.33 4.68 11.81
CA THR A 326 -14.89 3.52 12.54
C THR A 326 -13.98 3.08 13.67
N VAL A 327 -14.55 2.77 14.84
CA VAL A 327 -13.86 2.12 15.96
C VAL A 327 -14.70 0.95 16.46
N ASN A 328 -14.06 -0.16 16.82
CA ASN A 328 -14.73 -1.31 17.43
C ASN A 328 -14.76 -1.17 18.96
N ILE A 329 -15.95 -1.32 19.54
CA ILE A 329 -16.24 -1.09 20.95
C ILE A 329 -16.89 -2.34 21.56
N ASN A 330 -16.39 -2.81 22.70
CA ASN A 330 -16.99 -3.89 23.47
C ASN A 330 -18.19 -3.37 24.28
N THR A 331 -19.39 -3.63 23.79
CA THR A 331 -20.64 -3.15 24.41
C THR A 331 -21.13 -4.03 25.57
N ALA A 332 -20.42 -5.11 25.94
CA ALA A 332 -20.90 -6.09 26.91
C ALA A 332 -21.18 -5.50 28.30
N THR A 333 -20.25 -4.72 28.85
CA THR A 333 -20.37 -4.09 30.18
C THR A 333 -21.56 -3.13 30.23
N LEU A 334 -21.65 -2.22 29.25
CA LEU A 334 -22.78 -1.28 29.14
C LEU A 334 -24.12 -2.01 28.94
N THR A 335 -24.14 -3.09 28.16
CA THR A 335 -25.34 -3.90 27.92
C THR A 335 -25.83 -4.57 29.21
N ALA A 336 -24.91 -5.11 30.01
CA ALA A 336 -25.21 -5.68 31.31
C ALA A 336 -25.75 -4.62 32.30
N ALA A 337 -25.08 -3.47 32.39
CA ALA A 337 -25.46 -2.36 33.27
C ALA A 337 -26.82 -1.74 32.88
N ALA A 338 -27.07 -1.53 31.58
CA ALA A 338 -28.35 -1.04 31.07
C ALA A 338 -29.48 -2.03 31.38
N LYS A 339 -29.25 -3.33 31.15
CA LYS A 339 -30.22 -4.40 31.50
C LYS A 339 -30.51 -4.45 33.00
N ALA A 340 -29.49 -4.29 33.86
CA ALA A 340 -29.67 -4.24 35.32
C ALA A 340 -30.51 -3.02 35.75
N LYS A 341 -30.29 -1.85 35.16
CA LYS A 341 -31.09 -0.62 35.39
C LYS A 341 -32.44 -0.60 34.63
N LYS A 342 -32.79 -1.66 33.88
CA LYS A 342 -33.99 -1.76 33.02
C LYS A 342 -34.09 -0.67 31.93
N VAL A 343 -32.94 -0.20 31.44
CA VAL A 343 -32.82 0.81 30.38
C VAL A 343 -32.46 0.16 29.04
N SER A 344 -32.95 0.73 27.94
CA SER A 344 -32.61 0.29 26.59
C SER A 344 -31.14 0.56 26.28
N VAL A 345 -30.46 -0.41 25.66
CA VAL A 345 -29.04 -0.29 25.28
C VAL A 345 -28.81 0.93 24.37
N THR A 346 -29.75 1.25 23.48
CA THR A 346 -29.66 2.46 22.62
C THR A 346 -29.74 3.76 23.43
N VAL A 347 -30.52 3.80 24.52
CA VAL A 347 -30.59 4.99 25.42
C VAL A 347 -29.31 5.10 26.25
N ALA A 348 -28.78 3.97 26.72
CA ALA A 348 -27.50 3.93 27.42
C ALA A 348 -26.34 4.41 26.52
N ILE A 349 -26.33 3.99 25.25
CA ILE A 349 -25.36 4.48 24.25
C ILE A 349 -25.60 5.97 23.94
N ALA A 350 -26.84 6.45 23.83
CA ALA A 350 -27.11 7.87 23.60
C ALA A 350 -26.59 8.75 24.76
N LYS A 351 -26.71 8.32 26.01
CA LYS A 351 -26.10 9.03 27.15
C LYS A 351 -24.56 8.91 27.15
N ALA A 352 -23.99 7.76 26.77
CA ALA A 352 -22.55 7.62 26.60
C ALA A 352 -22.00 8.57 25.52
N CYS A 353 -22.72 8.74 24.40
CA CYS A 353 -22.41 9.74 23.37
C CYS A 353 -22.44 11.16 23.94
N SER A 354 -23.45 11.53 24.75
CA SER A 354 -23.48 12.82 25.44
C SER A 354 -22.26 13.04 26.35
N VAL A 355 -21.91 12.04 27.17
CA VAL A 355 -20.78 12.13 28.13
C VAL A 355 -19.44 12.24 27.40
N ALA A 356 -19.26 11.56 26.27
CA ALA A 356 -18.11 11.76 25.40
C ALA A 356 -18.13 13.16 24.73
N MET A 357 -19.31 13.65 24.32
CA MET A 357 -19.49 14.91 23.61
C MET A 357 -19.24 16.14 24.50
N GLU A 358 -19.41 16.02 25.81
CA GLU A 358 -18.97 17.02 26.80
C GLU A 358 -17.45 17.33 26.72
N LYS A 359 -16.63 16.36 26.26
CA LYS A 359 -15.19 16.56 26.00
C LYS A 359 -14.90 17.01 24.56
N PHE A 360 -15.82 16.79 23.62
CA PHE A 360 -15.66 17.05 22.19
C PHE A 360 -16.87 17.83 21.62
N PRO A 361 -17.13 19.08 22.08
CA PRO A 361 -18.34 19.82 21.75
C PRO A 361 -18.52 20.12 20.26
N ARG A 362 -17.43 20.09 19.45
CA ARG A 362 -17.48 20.18 17.98
C ARG A 362 -18.39 19.13 17.34
N MET A 363 -18.52 17.96 17.96
CA MET A 363 -19.41 16.87 17.51
C MET A 363 -20.91 17.23 17.59
N ASN A 364 -21.27 18.37 18.20
CA ASN A 364 -22.64 18.88 18.30
C ASN A 364 -22.88 20.16 17.46
N TRP A 365 -21.83 20.72 16.86
CA TRP A 365 -21.89 21.93 16.04
C TRP A 365 -22.61 21.67 14.70
N ALA A 366 -22.87 22.72 13.92
CA ALA A 366 -23.35 22.58 12.54
C ALA A 366 -22.82 23.67 11.62
N TYR A 367 -22.61 23.32 10.35
CA TYR A 367 -22.37 24.29 9.28
C TYR A 367 -23.69 24.93 8.84
N GLN A 368 -23.69 26.26 8.73
CA GLN A 368 -24.76 27.05 8.10
C GLN A 368 -24.26 27.53 6.73
N PRO A 369 -25.03 27.37 5.63
CA PRO A 369 -24.66 27.80 4.25
C PRO A 369 -24.53 29.32 3.99
N VAL A 370 -23.97 30.05 4.96
CA VAL A 370 -23.58 31.47 4.90
C VAL A 370 -22.18 31.62 5.55
N ASP A 371 -21.31 30.65 5.26
CA ASP A 371 -19.92 30.54 5.74
C ASP A 371 -19.77 30.68 7.27
N LYS A 372 -20.68 30.02 8.01
CA LYS A 372 -20.79 30.16 9.46
C LYS A 372 -20.93 28.81 10.16
N LEU A 373 -20.16 28.62 11.23
CA LEU A 373 -20.39 27.54 12.20
C LEU A 373 -21.39 27.98 13.29
N VAL A 374 -22.22 27.04 13.72
CA VAL A 374 -23.20 27.22 14.79
C VAL A 374 -22.86 26.24 15.92
N GLU A 375 -22.32 26.77 17.00
CA GLU A 375 -22.04 26.04 18.23
C GLU A 375 -23.33 25.75 19.00
N ARG A 376 -23.40 24.59 19.66
CA ARG A 376 -24.60 24.12 20.39
C ARG A 376 -24.23 23.38 21.67
N ALA A 377 -24.91 23.71 22.77
CA ALA A 377 -24.68 23.13 24.10
C ALA A 377 -25.84 22.22 24.60
N ASN A 378 -26.88 22.03 23.78
CA ASN A 378 -27.98 21.09 24.02
C ASN A 378 -27.70 19.78 23.27
N HIS A 379 -27.78 18.64 23.96
CA HIS A 379 -27.65 17.32 23.35
C HIS A 379 -29.05 16.76 23.06
N ASP A 380 -29.60 17.16 21.92
CA ASP A 380 -30.92 16.75 21.43
C ASP A 380 -30.74 15.72 20.31
N PHE A 381 -30.57 14.44 20.68
CA PHE A 381 -30.16 13.41 19.71
C PHE A 381 -31.37 12.77 19.03
N GLY A 382 -31.37 12.79 17.70
CA GLY A 382 -32.29 12.01 16.88
C GLY A 382 -31.90 10.54 16.89
N VAL A 383 -32.82 9.63 17.20
CA VAL A 383 -32.56 8.19 17.22
C VAL A 383 -33.47 7.49 16.23
N ALA A 384 -32.90 6.76 15.28
CA ALA A 384 -33.62 6.17 14.16
C ALA A 384 -34.53 5.00 14.60
N VAL A 385 -35.82 5.04 14.23
CA VAL A 385 -36.86 4.05 14.59
C VAL A 385 -37.65 3.66 13.34
N MET A 386 -37.86 2.36 13.14
CA MET A 386 -38.70 1.83 12.06
C MET A 386 -40.19 2.01 12.39
N SER A 387 -40.97 2.49 11.40
CA SER A 387 -42.43 2.63 11.49
C SER A 387 -43.16 1.30 11.24
N ASN A 388 -44.34 1.11 11.84
CA ASN A 388 -45.13 -0.13 11.69
C ASN A 388 -45.61 -0.39 10.25
N ASP A 389 -45.76 0.67 9.46
CA ASP A 389 -46.12 0.66 8.04
C ASP A 389 -44.90 0.75 7.10
N GLY A 390 -43.70 0.49 7.62
CA GLY A 390 -42.42 0.59 6.91
C GLY A 390 -41.85 2.02 6.86
N GLY A 391 -40.58 2.13 6.47
CA GLY A 391 -39.86 3.40 6.47
C GLY A 391 -39.38 3.86 7.85
N LEU A 392 -38.70 5.00 7.87
CA LEU A 392 -37.91 5.49 9.00
C LEU A 392 -38.53 6.76 9.62
N VAL A 393 -38.50 6.84 10.94
CA VAL A 393 -38.84 8.03 11.73
C VAL A 393 -37.69 8.29 12.71
N VAL A 394 -37.35 9.54 12.98
CA VAL A 394 -36.24 9.92 13.87
C VAL A 394 -36.78 10.75 15.04
N PRO A 395 -37.37 10.12 16.07
CA PRO A 395 -37.70 10.80 17.32
C PRO A 395 -36.44 11.38 18.00
N ILE A 396 -36.59 12.55 18.62
CA ILE A 396 -35.52 13.27 19.31
C ILE A 396 -35.60 13.06 20.82
N LEU A 397 -34.51 12.61 21.43
CA LEU A 397 -34.32 12.63 22.88
C LEU A 397 -33.70 13.96 23.28
N HIS A 398 -34.49 14.83 23.93
CA HIS A 398 -34.07 16.19 24.28
C HIS A 398 -33.32 16.28 25.62
N GLY A 399 -32.29 17.13 25.69
CA GLY A 399 -31.58 17.51 26.91
C GLY A 399 -30.83 16.35 27.57
N ILE A 400 -30.20 15.49 26.77
CA ILE A 400 -29.53 14.26 27.25
C ILE A 400 -28.41 14.58 28.23
N GLU A 401 -27.74 15.72 28.10
CA GLU A 401 -26.66 16.15 28.99
C GLU A 401 -27.16 16.34 30.44
N LYS A 402 -28.35 16.92 30.62
CA LYS A 402 -28.93 17.23 31.94
C LYS A 402 -29.73 16.08 32.58
N LYS A 403 -30.18 15.10 31.80
CA LYS A 403 -31.10 14.04 32.29
C LYS A 403 -30.38 12.77 32.79
N PRO A 404 -30.88 12.13 33.86
CA PRO A 404 -30.47 10.78 34.25
C PRO A 404 -31.12 9.72 33.32
N LEU A 405 -30.57 8.50 33.34
CA LEU A 405 -30.96 7.43 32.40
C LEU A 405 -32.39 6.90 32.56
N ASP A 406 -32.94 6.94 33.77
CA ASP A 406 -34.32 6.54 34.06
C ASP A 406 -35.33 7.53 33.47
N ALA A 407 -35.07 8.84 33.62
CA ALA A 407 -35.83 9.89 32.94
C ALA A 407 -35.75 9.75 31.41
N LEU A 408 -34.54 9.53 30.87
CA LEU A 408 -34.34 9.30 29.43
C LEU A 408 -35.05 8.04 28.93
N GLN A 409 -35.09 6.96 29.72
CA GLN A 409 -35.83 5.75 29.37
C GLN A 409 -37.36 5.98 29.41
N SER A 410 -37.86 6.78 30.34
CA SER A 410 -39.28 7.18 30.40
C SER A 410 -39.67 7.94 29.13
N ASP A 411 -38.92 8.99 28.79
CA ASP A 411 -39.12 9.78 27.56
C ASP A 411 -39.06 8.89 26.31
N TRP A 412 -38.02 8.06 26.20
CA TRP A 412 -37.80 7.15 25.07
C TRP A 412 -38.96 6.18 24.85
N THR A 413 -39.52 5.63 25.93
CA THR A 413 -40.62 4.65 25.83
C THR A 413 -41.83 5.25 25.14
N GLY A 414 -42.28 6.43 25.60
CA GLY A 414 -43.41 7.14 24.99
C GLY A 414 -43.12 7.66 23.58
N LEU A 415 -41.88 8.11 23.31
CA LEU A 415 -41.45 8.56 21.99
C LEU A 415 -41.45 7.43 20.95
N VAL A 416 -40.92 6.24 21.29
CA VAL A 416 -40.89 5.08 20.38
C VAL A 416 -42.29 4.60 20.02
N GLU A 417 -43.21 4.55 20.98
CA GLU A 417 -44.60 4.18 20.72
C GLU A 417 -45.28 5.17 19.76
N ARG A 418 -45.10 6.48 19.96
CA ARG A 418 -45.62 7.52 19.04
C ARG A 418 -44.93 7.48 17.67
N ALA A 419 -43.62 7.26 17.61
CA ALA A 419 -42.85 7.17 16.37
C ALA A 419 -43.31 6.01 15.47
N ARG A 420 -43.50 4.82 16.06
CA ARG A 420 -43.96 3.60 15.36
C ARG A 420 -45.33 3.74 14.69
N VAL A 421 -46.18 4.64 15.19
CA VAL A 421 -47.50 4.95 14.62
C VAL A 421 -47.57 6.34 13.98
N ARG A 422 -46.40 6.98 13.75
CA ARG A 422 -46.25 8.31 13.12
C ARG A 422 -47.08 9.44 13.77
N LYS A 423 -47.20 9.41 15.10
CA LYS A 423 -47.91 10.44 15.91
C LYS A 423 -46.96 11.29 16.76
N LEU A 424 -45.85 11.72 16.17
CA LEU A 424 -44.94 12.70 16.78
C LEU A 424 -45.37 14.13 16.44
N ALA A 425 -45.25 15.05 17.39
CA ALA A 425 -45.36 16.48 17.14
C ALA A 425 -44.10 17.01 16.43
N PRO A 426 -44.16 18.13 15.67
CA PRO A 426 -43.01 18.65 14.91
C PRO A 426 -41.73 18.86 15.73
N ALA A 427 -41.84 19.27 16.99
CA ALA A 427 -40.68 19.43 17.88
C ALA A 427 -40.00 18.11 18.24
N GLU A 428 -40.72 16.98 18.23
CA GLU A 428 -40.20 15.66 18.61
C GLU A 428 -39.42 14.96 17.48
N TYR A 429 -39.32 15.55 16.27
CA TYR A 429 -38.57 14.96 15.14
C TYR A 429 -37.82 15.95 14.24
N ALA A 430 -38.00 17.27 14.41
CA ALA A 430 -37.33 18.27 13.58
C ALA A 430 -36.07 18.84 14.25
N ASN A 431 -34.98 18.95 13.47
CA ASN A 431 -33.71 19.57 13.87
C ASN A 431 -33.01 18.93 15.09
N PRO A 432 -32.69 17.62 15.08
CA PRO A 432 -31.74 17.05 16.04
C PRO A 432 -30.38 17.75 15.95
N THR A 433 -29.56 17.68 16.99
CA THR A 433 -28.18 18.23 16.96
C THR A 433 -27.14 17.19 16.51
N PHE A 434 -27.41 15.92 16.80
CA PHE A 434 -26.64 14.73 16.41
C PHE A 434 -27.62 13.57 16.18
N THR A 435 -27.26 12.57 15.38
CA THR A 435 -28.16 11.45 15.05
C THR A 435 -27.52 10.09 15.30
N ILE A 436 -28.31 9.10 15.75
CA ILE A 436 -27.89 7.71 16.00
C ILE A 436 -28.77 6.76 15.20
N SER A 437 -28.15 5.85 14.45
CA SER A 437 -28.78 4.72 13.77
C SER A 437 -28.17 3.41 14.27
N ASN A 438 -29.01 2.41 14.57
CA ASN A 438 -28.58 1.11 15.11
C ASN A 438 -29.22 -0.02 14.29
N MET A 439 -28.37 -0.79 13.59
CA MET A 439 -28.78 -2.00 12.86
C MET A 439 -28.12 -3.27 13.42
N GLY A 440 -27.36 -3.17 14.52
CA GLY A 440 -26.71 -4.34 15.13
C GLY A 440 -27.68 -5.42 15.59
N MET A 441 -28.88 -5.01 16.02
CA MET A 441 -29.99 -5.93 16.33
C MET A 441 -30.58 -6.68 15.12
N LEU A 442 -30.17 -6.32 13.89
CA LEU A 442 -30.56 -6.97 12.63
C LEU A 442 -29.44 -7.85 12.04
N GLY A 443 -28.29 -7.98 12.72
CA GLY A 443 -27.14 -8.77 12.25
C GLY A 443 -26.30 -8.10 11.16
N VAL A 444 -26.51 -6.80 10.88
CA VAL A 444 -25.75 -6.04 9.88
C VAL A 444 -24.31 -5.83 10.38
N SER A 445 -23.34 -6.50 9.76
CA SER A 445 -21.93 -6.48 10.19
C SER A 445 -21.22 -5.15 9.99
N HIS A 446 -21.61 -4.36 8.99
CA HIS A 446 -21.12 -3.01 8.74
C HIS A 446 -22.17 -2.18 7.99
N PHE A 447 -22.34 -0.92 8.36
CA PHE A 447 -23.02 0.08 7.53
C PHE A 447 -22.55 1.50 7.89
N THR A 448 -22.61 2.40 6.91
CA THR A 448 -22.50 3.85 7.10
C THR A 448 -23.89 4.49 7.13
N ALA A 449 -24.02 5.64 7.78
CA ALA A 449 -25.26 6.42 7.81
C ALA A 449 -25.03 7.80 7.18
N ILE A 450 -26.05 8.36 6.52
CA ILE A 450 -25.94 9.65 5.82
C ILE A 450 -26.42 10.77 6.76
N PRO A 451 -25.58 11.77 7.09
CA PRO A 451 -25.99 12.93 7.88
C PRO A 451 -26.83 13.87 7.02
N THR A 452 -27.87 14.48 7.60
CA THR A 452 -28.67 15.52 6.95
C THR A 452 -28.09 16.91 7.21
N PRO A 453 -28.31 17.90 6.32
CA PRO A 453 -27.90 19.28 6.59
C PRO A 453 -28.42 19.79 7.94
N GLY A 454 -27.54 20.42 8.72
CA GLY A 454 -27.86 20.95 10.05
C GLY A 454 -27.35 20.13 11.24
N ILE A 455 -26.69 18.98 11.03
CA ILE A 455 -25.86 18.29 12.04
C ILE A 455 -24.43 18.15 11.51
N SER A 456 -23.43 18.09 12.38
CA SER A 456 -22.04 17.81 11.98
C SER A 456 -21.74 16.32 11.82
N ALA A 457 -22.49 15.43 12.49
CA ALA A 457 -22.21 14.00 12.46
C ALA A 457 -23.44 13.11 12.70
N ILE A 458 -23.36 11.87 12.20
CA ILE A 458 -24.30 10.76 12.49
C ILE A 458 -23.51 9.50 12.86
N LEU A 459 -23.97 8.78 13.87
CA LEU A 459 -23.40 7.51 14.34
C LEU A 459 -24.21 6.31 13.80
N ALA A 460 -23.51 5.34 13.22
CA ALA A 460 -24.00 4.01 12.85
C ALA A 460 -23.45 2.94 13.82
N ILE A 461 -24.33 2.09 14.35
CA ILE A 461 -24.00 1.02 15.30
C ILE A 461 -24.34 -0.34 14.67
N SER A 462 -23.30 -1.06 14.24
CA SER A 462 -23.38 -2.35 13.55
C SER A 462 -23.52 -3.53 14.53
N ALA A 463 -23.54 -4.76 14.03
CA ALA A 463 -23.64 -5.98 14.86
C ALA A 463 -22.29 -6.32 15.53
N ASN A 464 -22.34 -6.96 16.69
CA ASN A 464 -21.13 -7.32 17.43
C ASN A 464 -20.37 -8.48 16.73
N GLY A 465 -19.15 -8.21 16.27
CA GLY A 465 -18.24 -9.20 15.70
C GLY A 465 -17.16 -9.67 16.70
N PRO A 466 -16.19 -10.48 16.25
CA PRO A 466 -15.10 -10.98 17.09
C PRO A 466 -14.23 -9.88 17.72
N GLN A 467 -14.08 -8.75 17.01
CA GLN A 467 -13.32 -7.58 17.46
C GLN A 467 -14.16 -6.56 18.24
N GLY A 468 -15.40 -6.91 18.62
CA GLY A 468 -16.37 -6.00 19.24
C GLY A 468 -17.43 -5.48 18.25
N THR A 469 -18.18 -4.47 18.68
CA THR A 469 -19.25 -3.82 17.90
C THR A 469 -18.68 -2.65 17.11
N PRO A 470 -18.81 -2.59 15.77
CA PRO A 470 -18.37 -1.43 14.99
C PRO A 470 -19.27 -0.21 15.22
N PHE A 471 -18.66 0.90 15.63
CA PHE A 471 -19.26 2.22 15.74
C PHE A 471 -18.63 3.10 14.66
N THR A 472 -19.42 3.45 13.64
CA THR A 472 -18.99 4.23 12.47
C THR A 472 -19.65 5.60 12.50
N ILE A 473 -18.85 6.67 12.50
CA ILE A 473 -19.35 8.04 12.37
C ILE A 473 -19.12 8.54 10.96
N THR A 474 -20.16 9.14 10.37
CA THR A 474 -20.06 9.95 9.16
C THR A 474 -20.13 11.43 9.57
N GLY A 475 -19.10 12.22 9.24
CA GLY A 475 -18.98 13.63 9.63
C GLY A 475 -18.93 14.59 8.44
N ASP A 476 -19.46 15.81 8.62
CA ASP A 476 -19.34 16.94 7.67
C ASP A 476 -17.96 17.60 7.83
N HIS A 477 -17.13 17.54 6.78
CA HIS A 477 -15.75 18.03 6.79
C HIS A 477 -15.65 19.56 6.92
N ARG A 478 -16.76 20.30 6.79
CA ARG A 478 -16.81 21.76 7.08
C ARG A 478 -16.82 22.06 8.58
N VAL A 479 -17.06 21.06 9.44
CA VAL A 479 -17.18 21.22 10.90
C VAL A 479 -16.17 20.37 11.66
N LEU A 480 -15.88 19.17 11.16
CA LEU A 480 -15.06 18.15 11.81
C LEU A 480 -13.92 17.71 10.89
N ASN A 481 -12.77 17.37 11.45
CA ASN A 481 -11.69 16.67 10.74
C ASN A 481 -11.60 15.21 11.21
N GLY A 482 -10.84 14.38 10.49
CA GLY A 482 -10.61 12.97 10.86
C GLY A 482 -10.14 12.77 12.31
N ALA A 483 -9.24 13.64 12.78
CA ALA A 483 -8.72 13.61 14.15
C ALA A 483 -9.79 13.93 15.22
N ASP A 484 -10.69 14.91 14.98
CA ASP A 484 -11.77 15.24 15.93
C ASP A 484 -12.67 14.02 16.18
N VAL A 485 -13.04 13.32 15.10
CA VAL A 485 -13.92 12.15 15.15
C VAL A 485 -13.21 10.93 15.73
N ALA A 486 -11.93 10.72 15.41
CA ALA A 486 -11.14 9.62 15.98
C ALA A 486 -10.98 9.77 17.50
N LEU A 487 -10.62 10.97 17.99
CA LEU A 487 -10.48 11.24 19.42
C LEU A 487 -11.82 11.13 20.16
N TYR A 488 -12.92 11.61 19.57
CA TYR A 488 -14.27 11.39 20.11
C TYR A 488 -14.64 9.90 20.18
N LEU A 489 -14.33 9.10 19.15
CA LEU A 489 -14.58 7.66 19.15
C LEU A 489 -13.74 6.91 20.19
N VAL A 490 -12.50 7.32 20.45
CA VAL A 490 -11.68 6.78 21.55
C VAL A 490 -12.30 7.11 22.91
N ALA A 491 -12.75 8.35 23.13
CA ALA A 491 -13.44 8.73 24.36
C ALA A 491 -14.80 8.04 24.53
N LEU A 492 -15.53 7.81 23.43
CA LEU A 492 -16.78 7.05 23.43
C LEU A 492 -16.53 5.57 23.76
N LYS A 493 -15.47 4.97 23.20
CA LYS A 493 -15.02 3.60 23.53
C LYS A 493 -14.76 3.45 25.03
N GLN A 494 -13.95 4.34 25.61
CA GLN A 494 -13.70 4.38 27.06
C GLN A 494 -14.99 4.54 27.87
N THR A 495 -15.89 5.42 27.45
CA THR A 495 -17.17 5.70 28.12
C THR A 495 -18.14 4.51 28.08
N ILE A 496 -18.11 3.70 27.01
CA ILE A 496 -18.94 2.49 26.87
C ILE A 496 -18.33 1.28 27.59
N GLU A 497 -17.01 1.13 27.55
CA GLU A 497 -16.31 -0.03 28.12
C GLU A 497 -16.15 0.06 29.64
N ALA A 498 -16.04 1.28 30.20
CA ALA A 498 -16.01 1.55 31.65
C ALA A 498 -17.23 2.39 32.11
N PRO A 499 -18.45 1.84 32.08
CA PRO A 499 -19.68 2.64 32.23
C PRO A 499 -19.96 3.09 33.67
N ASP A 500 -19.44 2.39 34.69
CA ASP A 500 -19.73 2.68 36.09
C ASP A 500 -19.27 4.08 36.53
N ALA A 501 -18.20 4.60 35.90
CA ALA A 501 -17.64 5.93 36.16
C ALA A 501 -18.62 7.10 35.93
N TRP A 502 -19.65 6.93 35.09
CA TRP A 502 -20.70 7.93 34.85
C TRP A 502 -22.11 7.43 35.19
N LEU A 503 -22.30 6.11 35.37
CA LEU A 503 -23.55 5.53 35.85
C LEU A 503 -23.78 5.68 37.37
N GLY A 504 -22.73 5.99 38.16
CA GLY A 504 -22.72 5.86 39.62
C GLY A 504 -22.84 7.16 40.45
N ALA A 505 -23.09 8.31 39.84
CA ALA A 505 -22.94 9.61 40.52
C ALA A 505 -23.99 9.90 41.63
N SER A 506 -23.68 9.51 42.87
CA SER A 506 -24.39 9.99 44.07
C SER A 506 -23.48 10.15 45.29
N GLY A 507 -22.87 11.34 45.43
CA GLY A 507 -22.20 11.78 46.66
C GLY A 507 -20.67 11.69 46.67
N SER A 508 -20.05 12.61 47.42
CA SER A 508 -18.61 12.70 47.80
C SER A 508 -17.56 12.57 46.68
N VAL A 509 -16.86 13.68 46.41
CA VAL A 509 -15.52 13.63 45.81
C VAL A 509 -14.54 13.15 46.90
N ASP A 510 -13.70 12.18 46.60
CA ASP A 510 -12.62 11.69 47.48
C ASP A 510 -11.34 11.52 46.63
N GLU A 511 -10.31 12.32 46.92
CA GLU A 511 -9.06 12.38 46.16
C GLU A 511 -8.09 11.26 46.56
N SER A 512 -8.55 10.00 46.52
CA SER A 512 -7.77 8.86 47.04
C SER A 512 -7.92 7.53 46.27
N VAL A 513 -8.31 7.56 44.99
CA VAL A 513 -8.25 6.39 44.09
C VAL A 513 -7.13 6.56 43.08
N SER A 514 -6.14 5.66 43.13
CA SER A 514 -5.03 5.61 42.18
C SER A 514 -5.53 5.44 40.75
N THR A 515 -5.06 6.29 39.83
CA THR A 515 -5.25 6.12 38.39
C THR A 515 -4.80 4.71 37.98
N PRO A 516 -5.69 3.89 37.37
CA PRO A 516 -5.21 2.93 36.39
C PRO A 516 -4.42 3.73 35.37
N ALA A 517 -3.18 3.32 35.08
CA ALA A 517 -2.31 4.08 34.18
C ALA A 517 -3.08 4.35 32.88
N ALA A 518 -3.20 5.63 32.53
CA ALA A 518 -3.81 5.99 31.27
C ALA A 518 -3.02 5.28 30.16
N THR A 519 -3.69 4.44 29.38
CA THR A 519 -3.13 4.00 28.09
C THR A 519 -3.03 5.25 27.24
N SER A 520 -1.84 5.85 27.26
CA SER A 520 -1.47 6.95 26.39
C SER A 520 -1.79 6.58 24.95
N ALA A 521 -2.09 7.57 24.11
CA ALA A 521 -1.86 7.39 22.67
C ALA A 521 -0.43 6.84 22.54
N PRO A 522 -0.22 5.70 21.85
CA PRO A 522 0.92 4.85 22.10
C PRO A 522 2.21 5.63 21.84
N VAL A 523 2.91 5.93 22.93
CA VAL A 523 4.18 6.65 22.87
C VAL A 523 5.16 5.71 22.19
N SER A 524 5.79 6.18 21.12
CA SER A 524 6.87 5.44 20.46
C SER A 524 7.85 4.95 21.52
N PRO A 525 8.17 3.64 21.57
CA PRO A 525 9.20 3.11 22.46
C PRO A 525 10.62 3.64 22.21
N ILE A 526 10.80 4.51 21.21
CA ILE A 526 11.98 5.35 21.01
C ILE A 526 11.88 6.53 22.00
N PRO A 527 12.71 6.61 23.07
CA PRO A 527 12.58 7.68 24.06
C PRO A 527 12.98 9.04 23.49
N GLU A 528 12.29 10.11 23.92
CA GLU A 528 12.68 11.48 23.57
C GLU A 528 14.08 11.82 24.13
N GLY A 529 14.96 12.35 23.28
CA GLY A 529 16.32 12.72 23.67
C GLY A 529 17.16 13.24 22.51
N ASN A 530 18.27 13.90 22.82
CA ASN A 530 19.24 14.38 21.83
C ASN A 530 20.24 13.25 21.52
N TRP A 531 19.76 12.22 20.83
CA TRP A 531 20.55 11.06 20.42
C TRP A 531 21.28 11.32 19.09
N ASP A 532 22.43 10.68 18.90
CA ASP A 532 23.09 10.65 17.58
C ASP A 532 22.19 9.96 16.54
N PHE A 533 21.48 8.90 16.96
CA PHE A 533 20.47 8.20 16.16
C PHE A 533 19.24 7.81 16.98
N PRO A 534 18.01 8.16 16.56
CA PRO A 534 16.78 7.64 17.16
C PRO A 534 16.76 6.11 17.29
N VAL A 535 17.16 5.37 16.24
CA VAL A 535 17.27 3.91 16.28
C VAL A 535 18.60 3.42 15.72
N VAL A 536 19.20 2.43 16.38
CA VAL A 536 20.38 1.69 15.89
C VAL A 536 20.07 0.21 15.70
N ILE A 537 20.55 -0.37 14.62
CA ILE A 537 20.32 -1.78 14.27
C ILE A 537 21.67 -2.50 14.19
N VAL A 538 21.80 -3.61 14.91
CA VAL A 538 23.05 -4.37 15.03
C VAL A 538 22.91 -5.71 14.29
N GLY A 539 23.41 -5.75 13.05
CA GLY A 539 23.31 -6.88 12.12
C GLY A 539 22.50 -6.50 10.87
N GLY A 540 23.17 -6.36 9.72
CA GLY A 540 22.53 -6.08 8.43
C GLY A 540 22.12 -7.35 7.67
N GLY A 541 21.44 -8.28 8.35
CA GLY A 541 20.72 -9.39 7.71
C GLY A 541 19.23 -9.07 7.55
N PRO A 542 18.42 -9.98 6.95
CA PRO A 542 17.03 -9.68 6.57
C PRO A 542 16.18 -9.05 7.66
N GLY A 543 16.19 -9.56 8.90
CA GLY A 543 15.44 -8.96 10.01
C GLY A 543 15.92 -7.57 10.45
N GLY A 544 17.20 -7.24 10.23
CA GLY A 544 17.74 -5.91 10.45
C GLY A 544 17.45 -4.97 9.29
N GLU A 545 17.61 -5.43 8.05
CA GLU A 545 17.33 -4.68 6.83
C GLU A 545 15.86 -4.27 6.70
N ASP A 546 14.94 -5.22 6.85
CA ASP A 546 13.50 -4.94 6.80
C ASP A 546 13.08 -3.98 7.94
N CYS A 547 13.62 -4.17 9.15
CA CYS A 547 13.38 -3.23 10.24
C CYS A 547 13.95 -1.83 9.96
N ALA A 548 15.11 -1.75 9.29
CA ALA A 548 15.74 -0.48 8.94
C ALA A 548 14.93 0.28 7.88
N ARG A 549 14.42 -0.43 6.87
CA ARG A 549 13.63 0.12 5.76
C ARG A 549 12.26 0.61 6.24
N ASP A 550 11.50 -0.22 6.94
CA ASP A 550 10.18 0.16 7.49
C ASP A 550 10.27 1.38 8.43
N LEU A 551 11.32 1.49 9.25
CA LEU A 551 11.54 2.67 10.10
C LEU A 551 11.92 3.92 9.28
N ALA A 552 12.76 3.77 8.26
CA ALA A 552 13.20 4.88 7.41
C ALA A 552 12.07 5.44 6.53
N ASP A 553 11.18 4.57 6.01
CA ASP A 553 9.96 4.98 5.30
C ASP A 553 9.05 5.86 6.17
N HIS A 554 8.98 5.57 7.47
CA HIS A 554 8.24 6.38 8.46
C HIS A 554 9.05 7.59 8.97
N GLY A 555 10.16 7.95 8.32
CA GLY A 555 10.96 9.14 8.61
C GLY A 555 11.88 9.02 9.84
N VAL A 556 12.01 7.82 10.43
CA VAL A 556 12.91 7.60 11.56
C VAL A 556 14.35 7.54 11.03
N LYS A 557 15.25 8.34 11.61
CA LYS A 557 16.68 8.30 11.28
C LYS A 557 17.31 7.03 11.89
N VAL A 558 17.66 6.07 11.03
CA VAL A 558 18.26 4.78 11.41
C VAL A 558 19.76 4.72 11.05
N MET A 559 20.56 4.10 11.91
CA MET A 559 21.89 3.58 11.55
C MET A 559 21.89 2.05 11.65
N MET A 560 22.46 1.37 10.67
CA MET A 560 22.60 -0.08 10.64
C MET A 560 24.09 -0.47 10.63
N VAL A 561 24.52 -1.20 11.66
CA VAL A 561 25.89 -1.72 11.80
C VAL A 561 25.93 -3.15 11.26
N ASN A 562 26.74 -3.39 10.23
CA ASN A 562 26.86 -4.69 9.56
C ASN A 562 28.33 -5.16 9.54
N ASN A 563 28.59 -6.45 9.69
CA ASN A 563 29.96 -6.97 9.78
C ASN A 563 30.56 -7.45 8.43
N GLU A 564 29.88 -7.15 7.31
CA GLU A 564 30.27 -7.51 5.94
C GLU A 564 30.19 -6.26 5.04
N PRO A 565 30.88 -6.22 3.87
CA PRO A 565 30.92 -5.04 3.00
C PRO A 565 29.56 -4.55 2.49
N PHE A 566 28.57 -5.45 2.35
CA PHE A 566 27.18 -5.11 2.01
C PHE A 566 26.17 -5.81 2.96
N PRO A 567 24.97 -5.24 3.15
CA PRO A 567 23.82 -5.90 3.79
C PRO A 567 23.40 -7.20 3.08
N GLY A 568 22.51 -7.97 3.72
CA GLY A 568 22.08 -9.32 3.30
C GLY A 568 22.45 -10.42 4.31
N GLY A 569 23.33 -10.10 5.27
CA GLY A 569 23.78 -11.00 6.34
C GLY A 569 24.23 -12.39 5.87
N GLU A 570 24.07 -13.39 6.73
CA GLU A 570 24.39 -14.79 6.38
C GLU A 570 23.57 -15.27 5.16
N CYS A 571 22.30 -14.88 5.03
CA CYS A 571 21.43 -15.36 3.95
C CYS A 571 21.96 -14.98 2.56
N LEU A 572 22.52 -13.77 2.39
CA LEU A 572 23.22 -13.37 1.18
C LEU A 572 24.61 -14.01 1.09
N TRP A 573 25.42 -13.94 2.15
CA TRP A 573 26.86 -14.17 2.05
C TRP A 573 27.28 -15.63 2.25
N ARG A 574 26.59 -16.38 3.11
CA ARG A 574 27.00 -17.70 3.60
C ARG A 574 25.88 -18.75 3.68
N GLY A 575 24.66 -18.45 3.20
CA GLY A 575 23.49 -19.32 3.34
C GLY A 575 22.65 -19.43 2.07
N CYS A 576 21.53 -18.73 2.03
CA CYS A 576 20.47 -18.85 1.02
C CYS A 576 20.96 -18.65 -0.42
N ILE A 577 21.49 -17.47 -0.73
CA ILE A 577 21.87 -17.10 -2.10
C ILE A 577 22.98 -18.00 -2.67
N PRO A 578 24.09 -18.30 -1.96
CA PRO A 578 25.14 -19.13 -2.51
C PRO A 578 24.71 -20.60 -2.67
N SER A 579 23.93 -21.16 -1.74
CA SER A 579 23.38 -22.53 -1.87
C SER A 579 22.47 -22.65 -3.09
N LYS A 580 21.54 -21.70 -3.30
CA LYS A 580 20.58 -21.77 -4.40
C LYS A 580 21.23 -21.52 -5.76
N ALA A 581 22.29 -20.69 -5.83
CA ALA A 581 23.07 -20.51 -7.05
C ALA A 581 23.85 -21.79 -7.47
N TRP A 582 24.45 -22.52 -6.52
CA TRP A 582 25.01 -23.86 -6.84
C TRP A 582 23.90 -24.86 -7.19
N ARG A 583 22.78 -24.84 -6.46
CA ARG A 583 21.64 -25.74 -6.70
C ARG A 583 21.09 -25.60 -8.12
N ALA A 584 20.97 -24.39 -8.66
CA ALA A 584 20.52 -24.18 -10.04
C ALA A 584 21.40 -24.93 -11.08
N ALA A 585 22.72 -25.02 -10.85
CA ALA A 585 23.60 -25.83 -11.69
C ALA A 585 23.44 -27.35 -11.44
N ALA A 586 23.25 -27.76 -10.18
CA ALA A 586 22.98 -29.15 -9.81
C ALA A 586 21.67 -29.68 -10.41
N ASP A 587 20.58 -28.91 -10.34
CA ASP A 587 19.28 -29.26 -10.93
C ASP A 587 19.36 -29.44 -12.45
N VAL A 588 20.15 -28.61 -13.15
CA VAL A 588 20.42 -28.82 -14.58
C VAL A 588 21.17 -30.13 -14.81
N ILE A 589 22.26 -30.39 -14.06
CA ILE A 589 23.04 -31.63 -14.19
C ILE A 589 22.18 -32.87 -13.92
N ARG A 590 21.29 -32.81 -12.92
CA ARG A 590 20.35 -33.86 -12.52
C ARG A 590 19.26 -34.12 -13.57
N ASN A 591 18.74 -33.09 -14.22
CA ASN A 591 17.68 -33.23 -15.21
C ASN A 591 18.18 -33.83 -16.53
N ARG A 592 19.34 -33.36 -17.05
CA ARG A 592 19.84 -33.66 -18.40
C ARG A 592 19.87 -35.16 -18.78
N PRO A 593 20.20 -36.13 -17.90
CA PRO A 593 20.15 -37.56 -18.22
C PRO A 593 18.77 -38.07 -18.69
N HIS A 594 17.68 -37.46 -18.23
CA HIS A 594 16.29 -37.88 -18.51
C HIS A 594 15.70 -37.25 -19.78
N ASP A 595 16.39 -36.28 -20.40
CA ASP A 595 15.94 -35.58 -21.61
C ASP A 595 15.56 -36.53 -22.76
N ALA A 596 16.26 -37.66 -22.88
CA ALA A 596 16.02 -38.66 -23.91
C ALA A 596 14.63 -39.34 -23.77
N GLU A 597 14.06 -39.41 -22.57
CA GLU A 597 12.70 -39.92 -22.34
C GLU A 597 11.63 -38.97 -22.93
N MET A 598 11.96 -37.68 -23.05
CA MET A 598 11.16 -36.65 -23.73
C MET A 598 11.52 -36.51 -25.22
N GLY A 599 12.40 -37.35 -25.76
CA GLY A 599 12.87 -37.30 -27.15
C GLY A 599 13.90 -36.20 -27.44
N VAL A 600 14.60 -35.69 -26.43
CA VAL A 600 15.66 -34.68 -26.58
C VAL A 600 17.04 -35.35 -26.45
N ASP A 601 17.68 -35.59 -27.59
CA ASP A 601 18.98 -36.25 -27.68
C ASP A 601 20.17 -35.30 -27.49
N GLY A 602 21.34 -35.89 -27.15
CA GLY A 602 22.64 -35.20 -27.16
C GLY A 602 22.98 -34.37 -25.91
N THR A 603 22.06 -34.25 -24.97
CA THR A 603 22.20 -33.44 -23.74
C THR A 603 22.62 -34.24 -22.50
N ASN A 604 22.44 -35.57 -22.54
CA ASN A 604 22.48 -36.50 -21.39
C ASN A 604 23.84 -36.68 -20.67
N THR A 605 24.92 -36.06 -21.14
CA THR A 605 26.26 -36.10 -20.49
C THR A 605 26.74 -34.70 -20.08
N PRO A 606 26.05 -34.03 -19.14
CA PRO A 606 26.45 -32.71 -18.65
C PRO A 606 27.82 -32.75 -17.95
N LYS A 607 28.53 -31.62 -17.96
CA LYS A 607 29.82 -31.45 -17.29
C LYS A 607 29.86 -30.14 -16.51
N LEU A 608 30.17 -30.22 -15.23
CA LEU A 608 30.34 -29.05 -14.37
C LEU A 608 31.61 -28.28 -14.75
N ASN A 609 31.45 -26.99 -15.07
CA ASN A 609 32.56 -26.05 -15.11
C ASN A 609 32.58 -25.26 -13.80
N TRP A 610 33.37 -25.74 -12.82
CA TRP A 610 33.41 -25.17 -11.47
C TRP A 610 33.76 -23.68 -11.46
N ALA A 611 34.74 -23.25 -12.27
CA ALA A 611 35.16 -21.86 -12.33
C ALA A 611 34.02 -20.93 -12.82
N GLN A 612 33.20 -21.39 -13.76
CA GLN A 612 32.04 -20.63 -14.24
C GLN A 612 30.86 -20.68 -13.24
N ALA A 613 30.66 -21.79 -12.54
CA ALA A 613 29.67 -21.90 -11.47
C ALA A 613 30.01 -20.96 -10.29
N GLU A 614 31.28 -20.92 -9.87
CA GLU A 614 31.78 -19.99 -8.86
C GLU A 614 31.69 -18.54 -9.31
N LYS A 615 32.05 -18.23 -10.56
CA LYS A 615 31.89 -16.89 -11.13
C LYS A 615 30.43 -16.43 -11.11
N HIS A 616 29.50 -17.33 -11.48
CA HIS A 616 28.06 -17.04 -11.44
C HIS A 616 27.58 -16.81 -9.99
N ARG A 617 27.90 -17.71 -9.06
CA ARG A 617 27.52 -17.57 -7.64
C ARG A 617 28.00 -16.24 -7.05
N ARG A 618 29.28 -15.91 -7.24
CA ARG A 618 29.90 -14.69 -6.71
C ARG A 618 29.27 -13.44 -7.32
N TRP A 619 28.99 -13.44 -8.63
CA TRP A 619 28.27 -12.36 -9.29
C TRP A 619 26.86 -12.15 -8.70
N VAL A 620 26.08 -13.22 -8.51
CA VAL A 620 24.75 -13.12 -7.89
C VAL A 620 24.83 -12.54 -6.48
N GLN A 621 25.84 -12.93 -5.67
CA GLN A 621 26.02 -12.38 -4.33
C GLN A 621 26.42 -10.89 -4.36
N SER A 622 27.50 -10.54 -5.05
CA SER A 622 28.01 -9.15 -5.08
C SER A 622 26.96 -8.18 -5.63
N SER A 623 26.34 -8.48 -6.78
CA SER A 623 25.33 -7.59 -7.34
C SER A 623 24.06 -7.49 -6.49
N ARG A 624 23.67 -8.54 -5.74
CA ARG A 624 22.57 -8.43 -4.76
C ARG A 624 22.94 -7.56 -3.56
N GLY A 625 24.17 -7.66 -3.05
CA GLY A 625 24.66 -6.82 -1.95
C GLY A 625 24.82 -5.35 -2.36
N GLU A 626 25.37 -5.09 -3.55
CA GLU A 626 25.45 -3.76 -4.15
C GLU A 626 24.06 -3.12 -4.30
N MET A 627 23.07 -3.89 -4.75
CA MET A 627 21.67 -3.45 -4.82
C MET A 627 21.07 -3.16 -3.44
N ALA A 628 21.31 -4.02 -2.44
CA ALA A 628 20.82 -3.81 -1.07
C ALA A 628 21.42 -2.53 -0.45
N LEU A 629 22.75 -2.35 -0.55
CA LEU A 629 23.42 -1.14 -0.06
C LEU A 629 22.97 0.12 -0.82
N LYS A 630 22.71 0.04 -2.13
CA LYS A 630 22.15 1.16 -2.90
C LYS A 630 20.74 1.50 -2.41
N ALA A 631 19.89 0.51 -2.18
CA ALA A 631 18.54 0.71 -1.66
C ALA A 631 18.60 1.39 -0.29
N ASP A 632 19.34 0.83 0.67
CA ASP A 632 19.40 1.35 2.04
C ASP A 632 19.91 2.80 2.11
N LYS A 633 20.92 3.13 1.28
CA LYS A 633 21.42 4.51 1.16
C LYS A 633 20.41 5.45 0.49
N GLY A 634 19.61 4.96 -0.47
CA GLY A 634 18.46 5.69 -1.03
C GLY A 634 17.40 6.01 0.03
N MET A 635 17.13 5.05 0.92
CA MET A 635 16.28 5.22 2.11
C MET A 635 16.92 6.09 3.22
N LYS A 636 18.12 6.66 2.98
CA LYS A 636 18.89 7.49 3.92
C LYS A 636 19.30 6.77 5.21
N ILE A 637 19.38 5.44 5.19
CA ILE A 637 19.88 4.62 6.29
C ILE A 637 21.41 4.74 6.36
N ASP A 638 21.94 5.06 7.53
CA ASP A 638 23.40 5.13 7.76
C ASP A 638 23.96 3.71 7.95
N VAL A 639 24.32 3.06 6.84
CA VAL A 639 24.90 1.70 6.83
C VAL A 639 26.41 1.78 7.06
N ARG A 640 26.89 1.16 8.15
CA ARG A 640 28.30 1.18 8.56
C ARG A 640 28.87 -0.22 8.71
N GLU A 641 30.08 -0.44 8.19
CA GLU A 641 30.79 -1.70 8.33
C GLU A 641 31.56 -1.78 9.67
N GLY A 642 31.29 -2.80 10.48
CA GLY A 642 31.92 -3.00 11.78
C GLY A 642 31.14 -3.90 12.74
N TYR A 643 31.55 -3.87 14.01
CA TYR A 643 30.98 -4.63 15.11
C TYR A 643 30.43 -3.69 16.20
N GLY A 644 29.17 -3.87 16.58
CA GLY A 644 28.53 -3.15 17.69
C GLY A 644 28.70 -3.88 19.03
N GLU A 645 29.05 -3.15 20.07
CA GLU A 645 29.11 -3.60 21.48
C GLU A 645 28.32 -2.60 22.34
N PHE A 646 27.40 -3.06 23.19
CA PHE A 646 26.73 -2.17 24.13
C PHE A 646 27.71 -1.72 25.24
N VAL A 647 27.74 -0.42 25.51
CA VAL A 647 28.48 0.18 26.63
C VAL A 647 27.55 0.35 27.83
N ASP A 648 26.36 0.88 27.57
CA ASP A 648 25.24 1.03 28.49
C ASP A 648 23.92 0.98 27.69
N ALA A 649 22.78 1.23 28.35
CA ALA A 649 21.45 1.08 27.76
C ALA A 649 21.15 2.04 26.59
N HIS A 650 21.93 3.11 26.40
CA HIS A 650 21.77 4.10 25.31
C HIS A 650 23.07 4.41 24.56
N THR A 651 24.19 3.74 24.87
CA THR A 651 25.48 3.97 24.21
C THR A 651 25.98 2.71 23.50
N LEU A 652 26.17 2.79 22.18
CA LEU A 652 26.74 1.73 21.35
C LEU A 652 28.18 2.11 20.96
N LYS A 653 29.13 1.22 21.25
CA LYS A 653 30.49 1.27 20.72
C LYS A 653 30.55 0.55 19.38
N ILE A 654 31.12 1.19 18.37
CA ILE A 654 31.37 0.58 17.06
C ILE A 654 32.88 0.39 16.91
N THR A 655 33.28 -0.84 16.59
CA THR A 655 34.62 -1.18 16.11
C THR A 655 34.53 -1.38 14.60
N PRO A 656 34.96 -0.42 13.76
CA PRO A 656 34.91 -0.56 12.32
C PRO A 656 35.93 -1.61 11.82
N VAL A 657 35.81 -2.04 10.57
CA VAL A 657 36.82 -2.94 9.94
C VAL A 657 38.14 -2.22 9.67
N GLU A 658 38.07 -0.93 9.33
CA GLU A 658 39.24 -0.03 9.23
C GLU A 658 39.00 1.24 10.07
N GLY A 659 40.02 1.68 10.80
CA GLY A 659 39.96 2.86 11.68
C GLY A 659 39.84 2.53 13.17
N GLU A 660 39.82 3.57 14.00
CA GLU A 660 39.74 3.44 15.46
C GLU A 660 38.30 3.19 15.95
N PRO A 661 38.10 2.43 17.04
CA PRO A 661 36.78 2.28 17.66
C PRO A 661 36.24 3.60 18.21
N TYR A 662 34.95 3.83 18.02
CA TYR A 662 34.24 5.02 18.53
C TYR A 662 32.94 4.61 19.24
N SER A 663 32.20 5.57 19.77
CA SER A 663 30.89 5.34 20.41
C SER A 663 29.92 6.45 20.07
N LEU A 664 28.63 6.13 20.13
CA LEU A 664 27.52 7.04 19.87
C LEU A 664 26.31 6.69 20.73
N THR A 665 25.36 7.62 20.80
CA THR A 665 24.16 7.53 21.61
C THR A 665 22.92 7.21 20.77
N PHE A 666 21.99 6.44 21.35
CA PHE A 666 20.78 5.99 20.66
C PHE A 666 19.51 6.03 21.53
N GLY A 667 18.36 6.25 20.89
CA GLY A 667 17.06 6.16 21.55
C GLY A 667 16.65 4.72 21.80
N ALA A 668 16.47 3.95 20.74
CA ALA A 668 16.15 2.52 20.77
C ALA A 668 17.16 1.68 19.97
N ALA A 669 17.21 0.38 20.22
CA ALA A 669 18.09 -0.55 19.52
C ALA A 669 17.38 -1.83 19.06
N VAL A 670 17.79 -2.39 17.91
CA VAL A 670 17.31 -3.68 17.39
C VAL A 670 18.51 -4.60 17.15
N ILE A 671 18.50 -5.76 17.80
CA ILE A 671 19.56 -6.77 17.70
C ILE A 671 19.16 -7.82 16.66
N ALA A 672 19.88 -7.86 15.54
CA ALA A 672 19.61 -8.70 14.37
C ALA A 672 20.85 -9.50 13.93
N THR A 673 21.73 -9.84 14.88
CA THR A 673 23.05 -10.46 14.63
C THR A 673 23.02 -11.90 14.11
N GLY A 674 21.86 -12.52 14.00
CA GLY A 674 21.70 -13.90 13.54
C GLY A 674 22.33 -14.96 14.47
N ALA A 675 22.68 -16.12 13.90
CA ALA A 675 23.24 -17.25 14.64
C ALA A 675 24.29 -18.00 13.78
N PRO A 676 25.58 -18.04 14.17
CA PRO A 676 26.60 -18.79 13.42
C PRO A 676 26.39 -20.32 13.47
N ALA A 677 27.10 -21.04 12.58
CA ALA A 677 27.07 -22.50 12.53
C ALA A 677 27.51 -23.14 13.86
N PHE A 678 26.74 -24.12 14.36
CA PHE A 678 27.08 -24.81 15.59
C PHE A 678 27.99 -26.01 15.33
N VAL A 679 29.22 -25.96 15.85
CA VAL A 679 30.15 -27.09 15.85
C VAL A 679 30.08 -27.83 17.19
N PRO A 680 29.48 -29.04 17.25
CA PRO A 680 29.37 -29.84 18.48
C PRO A 680 30.75 -30.29 18.98
N PRO A 681 30.88 -30.70 20.26
CA PRO A 681 32.13 -31.13 20.87
C PRO A 681 32.55 -32.55 20.44
N ILE A 682 32.67 -32.79 19.14
CA ILE A 682 33.20 -34.04 18.57
C ILE A 682 34.73 -33.91 18.52
N PRO A 683 35.50 -34.90 19.04
CA PRO A 683 36.97 -34.88 19.00
C PRO A 683 37.54 -34.60 17.62
N GLY A 684 38.41 -33.59 17.52
CA GLY A 684 39.09 -33.17 16.29
C GLY A 684 38.24 -32.33 15.32
N ALA A 685 36.94 -32.15 15.57
CA ALA A 685 36.06 -31.42 14.67
C ALA A 685 36.26 -29.90 14.69
N ARG A 686 36.65 -29.32 15.84
CA ARG A 686 36.93 -27.88 15.95
C ARG A 686 38.36 -27.55 15.53
N GLU A 687 39.28 -28.44 15.85
CA GLU A 687 40.69 -28.37 15.55
C GLU A 687 40.95 -28.35 14.04
N ASN A 688 40.16 -29.12 13.27
CA ASN A 688 40.26 -29.17 11.81
C ASN A 688 39.49 -28.06 11.06
N LEU A 689 38.83 -27.13 11.76
CA LEU A 689 38.34 -25.88 11.13
C LEU A 689 39.51 -25.04 10.63
N ALA A 690 40.56 -24.91 11.45
CA ALA A 690 41.75 -24.11 11.13
C ALA A 690 42.59 -24.69 9.97
N THR A 691 42.42 -25.96 9.64
CA THR A 691 43.09 -26.62 8.49
C THR A 691 42.22 -26.63 7.23
N GLY A 692 40.94 -26.30 7.33
CA GLY A 692 39.95 -26.51 6.26
C GLY A 692 39.59 -27.99 6.03
N GLY A 693 40.02 -28.90 6.92
CA GLY A 693 39.63 -30.32 6.86
C GLY A 693 38.20 -30.53 7.33
N VAL A 694 37.72 -29.65 8.22
CA VAL A 694 36.31 -29.47 8.55
C VAL A 694 35.86 -28.10 8.04
N VAL A 695 34.68 -28.07 7.42
CA VAL A 695 33.99 -26.85 6.99
C VAL A 695 32.60 -26.78 7.66
N THR A 696 32.01 -25.60 7.71
CA THR A 696 30.63 -25.37 8.15
C THR A 696 29.82 -24.73 7.02
N SER A 697 28.54 -24.43 7.25
CA SER A 697 27.78 -23.53 6.38
C SER A 697 28.48 -22.18 6.15
N ASP A 698 29.26 -21.69 7.11
CA ASP A 698 29.98 -20.42 6.94
C ASP A 698 31.17 -20.52 5.97
N THR A 699 31.84 -21.67 5.88
CA THR A 699 33.16 -21.79 5.23
C THR A 699 33.19 -22.65 3.97
N ILE A 700 32.15 -23.42 3.67
CA ILE A 700 32.08 -24.31 2.49
C ILE A 700 32.20 -23.55 1.15
N TRP A 701 31.86 -22.26 1.11
CA TRP A 701 31.95 -21.38 -0.06
C TRP A 701 33.38 -21.05 -0.52
N ASN A 702 34.38 -21.46 0.26
CA ASN A 702 35.80 -21.22 -0.01
C ASN A 702 36.50 -22.41 -0.72
N LEU A 703 35.75 -23.45 -1.10
CA LEU A 703 36.30 -24.64 -1.75
C LEU A 703 36.85 -24.33 -3.16
N ALA A 704 38.13 -24.61 -3.38
CA ALA A 704 38.80 -24.42 -4.67
C ALA A 704 38.25 -25.33 -5.78
N ASN A 705 37.75 -26.52 -5.42
CA ASN A 705 37.06 -27.49 -6.29
C ASN A 705 36.05 -28.29 -5.45
N PRO A 706 35.03 -28.92 -6.05
CA PRO A 706 34.21 -29.90 -5.34
C PRO A 706 35.06 -31.09 -4.84
N PRO A 707 34.81 -31.62 -3.64
CA PRO A 707 35.44 -32.85 -3.17
C PRO A 707 34.97 -34.05 -4.00
N LYS A 708 35.78 -35.11 -4.05
CA LYS A 708 35.38 -36.43 -4.59
C LYS A 708 34.61 -37.23 -3.55
N LYS A 709 34.93 -37.05 -2.26
CA LYS A 709 34.25 -37.68 -1.12
C LYS A 709 33.97 -36.65 -0.02
N LEU A 710 32.72 -36.57 0.43
CA LEU A 710 32.26 -35.61 1.45
C LEU A 710 31.56 -36.35 2.61
N GLY A 711 32.07 -36.20 3.82
CA GLY A 711 31.33 -36.55 5.03
C GLY A 711 30.47 -35.37 5.48
N ILE A 712 29.23 -35.61 5.90
CA ILE A 712 28.32 -34.58 6.43
C ILE A 712 27.85 -35.01 7.83
N ILE A 713 27.96 -34.09 8.78
CA ILE A 713 27.49 -34.24 10.16
C ILE A 713 26.26 -33.36 10.36
N GLY A 714 25.09 -33.97 10.50
CA GLY A 714 23.80 -33.32 10.66
C GLY A 714 22.93 -33.38 9.39
N GLY A 715 21.77 -34.04 9.51
CA GLY A 715 20.69 -34.10 8.53
C GLY A 715 19.66 -32.98 8.69
N GLY A 716 20.11 -31.78 9.08
CA GLY A 716 19.30 -30.57 8.99
C GLY A 716 19.14 -30.11 7.53
N VAL A 717 18.35 -29.05 7.32
CA VAL A 717 18.08 -28.46 5.99
C VAL A 717 19.38 -28.27 5.18
N ILE A 718 20.37 -27.62 5.78
CA ILE A 718 21.69 -27.36 5.17
C ILE A 718 22.40 -28.66 4.77
N GLY A 719 22.37 -29.68 5.63
CA GLY A 719 23.02 -30.97 5.36
C GLY A 719 22.40 -31.68 4.16
N VAL A 720 21.07 -31.71 4.08
CA VAL A 720 20.32 -32.31 2.96
C VAL A 720 20.56 -31.57 1.65
N GLU A 721 20.47 -30.23 1.65
CA GLU A 721 20.73 -29.43 0.45
C GLU A 721 22.16 -29.62 -0.06
N MET A 722 23.17 -29.54 0.82
CA MET A 722 24.57 -29.75 0.43
C MET A 722 24.81 -31.19 -0.05
N ALA A 723 24.18 -32.19 0.56
CA ALA A 723 24.32 -33.58 0.15
C ALA A 723 23.90 -33.81 -1.32
N GLN A 724 22.75 -33.29 -1.73
CA GLN A 724 22.29 -33.44 -3.12
C GLN A 724 23.08 -32.57 -4.10
N ILE A 725 23.41 -31.33 -3.74
CA ILE A 725 24.22 -30.43 -4.58
C ILE A 725 25.59 -31.05 -4.88
N PHE A 726 26.30 -31.55 -3.87
CA PHE A 726 27.61 -32.18 -4.09
C PHE A 726 27.51 -33.53 -4.78
N ARG A 727 26.48 -34.36 -4.49
CA ARG A 727 26.19 -35.58 -5.26
C ARG A 727 26.04 -35.28 -6.75
N ASP A 728 25.28 -34.24 -7.10
CA ASP A 728 25.05 -33.85 -8.50
C ASP A 728 26.31 -33.24 -9.16
N PHE A 729 27.22 -32.69 -8.37
CA PHE A 729 28.57 -32.31 -8.82
C PHE A 729 29.55 -33.50 -8.92
N GLY A 730 29.11 -34.73 -8.62
CA GLY A 730 29.89 -35.95 -8.75
C GLY A 730 30.62 -36.40 -7.49
N THR A 731 30.29 -35.82 -6.32
CA THR A 731 30.85 -36.22 -5.02
C THR A 731 30.15 -37.46 -4.46
N GLU A 732 30.91 -38.40 -3.91
CA GLU A 732 30.40 -39.48 -3.07
C GLU A 732 30.11 -38.95 -1.66
N VAL A 733 28.84 -39.02 -1.22
CA VAL A 733 28.38 -38.39 0.03
C VAL A 733 27.94 -39.43 1.07
N LEU A 734 28.45 -39.27 2.29
CA LEU A 734 27.93 -39.91 3.51
C LEU A 734 27.37 -38.83 4.44
N MET A 735 26.09 -38.92 4.80
CA MET A 735 25.44 -38.04 5.76
C MET A 735 25.10 -38.81 7.05
N LEU A 736 25.62 -38.33 8.18
CA LEU A 736 25.38 -38.87 9.51
C LEU A 736 24.40 -37.97 10.28
N GLU A 737 23.32 -38.54 10.76
CA GLU A 737 22.34 -37.88 11.65
C GLU A 737 22.24 -38.66 12.96
N ARG A 738 22.24 -37.93 14.10
CA ARG A 738 22.20 -38.53 15.44
C ARG A 738 20.78 -38.91 15.86
N ASN A 739 19.78 -38.18 15.39
CA ASN A 739 18.37 -38.49 15.59
C ASN A 739 17.93 -39.67 14.70
N ASP A 740 16.77 -40.27 14.98
CA ASP A 740 16.22 -41.39 14.21
C ASP A 740 15.82 -41.01 12.77
N ARG A 741 15.60 -39.71 12.50
CA ARG A 741 15.28 -39.14 11.19
C ARG A 741 16.00 -37.81 10.94
N ILE A 742 16.23 -37.50 9.67
CA ILE A 742 16.62 -36.17 9.20
C ILE A 742 15.44 -35.18 9.27
N LEU A 743 15.71 -33.89 9.09
CA LEU A 743 14.71 -32.83 8.91
C LEU A 743 13.60 -32.82 9.99
N ALA A 744 14.01 -32.77 11.27
CA ALA A 744 13.10 -32.85 12.42
C ALA A 744 11.92 -31.84 12.38
N GLU A 745 12.16 -30.62 11.90
CA GLU A 745 11.15 -29.57 11.76
C GLU A 745 10.08 -29.84 10.68
N ILE A 746 10.39 -30.70 9.71
CA ILE A 746 9.47 -31.08 8.63
C ILE A 746 8.51 -32.15 9.14
N GLU A 747 7.26 -32.08 8.67
CA GLU A 747 6.18 -33.01 9.01
C GLU A 747 6.59 -34.48 8.76
N ASP A 748 6.21 -35.37 9.67
CA ASP A 748 6.76 -36.73 9.79
C ASP A 748 6.59 -37.57 8.52
N GLU A 749 5.44 -37.49 7.84
CA GLU A 749 5.24 -38.21 6.57
C GLU A 749 6.07 -37.63 5.42
N ILE A 750 6.14 -36.30 5.30
CA ILE A 750 6.97 -35.61 4.31
C ILE A 750 8.46 -35.95 4.49
N GLY A 751 8.96 -35.86 5.74
CA GLY A 751 10.36 -36.15 6.06
C GLY A 751 10.73 -37.61 5.80
N LYS A 752 9.86 -38.56 6.16
CA LYS A 752 10.06 -40.00 5.89
C LYS A 752 10.08 -40.32 4.40
N ALA A 753 9.16 -39.75 3.62
CA ALA A 753 9.14 -39.94 2.18
C ALA A 753 10.43 -39.39 1.51
N LEU A 754 10.90 -38.22 1.93
CA LEU A 754 12.15 -37.64 1.42
C LEU A 754 13.39 -38.46 1.79
N ILE A 755 13.47 -39.08 2.99
CA ILE A 755 14.54 -40.04 3.33
C ILE A 755 14.58 -41.16 2.28
N THR A 756 13.44 -41.77 1.99
CA THR A 756 13.34 -42.84 0.98
C THR A 756 13.69 -42.38 -0.44
N SER A 757 13.54 -41.09 -0.76
CA SER A 757 14.07 -40.50 -2.01
C SER A 757 15.59 -40.38 -1.99
N LEU A 758 16.17 -39.86 -0.89
CA LEU A 758 17.60 -39.59 -0.73
C LEU A 758 18.46 -40.88 -0.66
N GLU A 759 17.97 -41.92 0.00
CA GLU A 759 18.67 -43.22 0.14
C GLU A 759 18.89 -43.95 -1.20
N LYS A 760 18.26 -43.49 -2.29
CA LYS A 760 18.52 -43.95 -3.67
C LYS A 760 19.81 -43.36 -4.26
N GLU A 761 20.34 -42.27 -3.67
CA GLU A 761 21.37 -41.41 -4.28
C GLU A 761 22.59 -41.18 -3.40
N ILE A 762 22.41 -41.12 -2.07
CA ILE A 762 23.44 -40.79 -1.08
C ILE A 762 23.36 -41.77 0.10
N THR A 763 24.47 -41.99 0.79
CA THR A 763 24.45 -42.84 2.00
C THR A 763 23.98 -42.00 3.19
N VAL A 764 22.87 -42.38 3.82
CA VAL A 764 22.35 -41.74 5.04
C VAL A 764 22.43 -42.73 6.20
N VAL A 765 22.92 -42.30 7.36
CA VAL A 765 22.92 -43.10 8.59
C VAL A 765 22.26 -42.28 9.70
N THR A 766 21.05 -42.69 10.10
CA THR A 766 20.34 -42.13 11.27
C THR A 766 20.68 -42.90 12.53
N GLY A 767 20.49 -42.28 13.70
CA GLY A 767 20.91 -42.83 15.00
C GLY A 767 22.42 -42.97 15.15
N ALA A 768 23.22 -42.17 14.42
CA ALA A 768 24.67 -42.28 14.39
C ALA A 768 25.36 -41.69 15.63
N ASP A 769 26.27 -42.46 16.24
CA ASP A 769 27.14 -42.01 17.34
C ASP A 769 28.54 -41.66 16.80
N ILE A 770 28.80 -40.37 16.62
CA ILE A 770 29.96 -39.85 15.88
C ILE A 770 31.14 -39.64 16.84
N LYS A 771 32.23 -40.39 16.62
CA LYS A 771 33.32 -40.58 17.60
C LYS A 771 34.47 -39.59 17.45
N GLU A 772 34.91 -39.32 16.22
CA GLU A 772 36.10 -38.49 15.94
C GLU A 772 36.11 -38.03 14.48
N VAL A 773 36.63 -36.82 14.25
CA VAL A 773 37.04 -36.31 12.93
C VAL A 773 38.54 -36.03 12.94
N ASN A 774 39.30 -36.64 12.04
CA ASN A 774 40.77 -36.60 12.05
C ASN A 774 41.35 -36.60 10.62
N GLY A 775 42.63 -36.28 10.45
CA GLY A 775 43.32 -36.30 9.15
C GLY A 775 43.82 -34.93 8.70
N LYS A 776 43.76 -34.68 7.39
CA LYS A 776 44.09 -33.42 6.72
C LYS A 776 43.17 -33.24 5.49
N PRO A 777 42.99 -32.02 4.96
CA PRO A 777 42.26 -31.82 3.69
C PRO A 777 42.77 -32.76 2.57
N GLY A 778 41.83 -33.42 1.88
CA GLY A 778 42.11 -34.47 0.89
C GLY A 778 42.40 -35.85 1.47
N ALA A 779 42.38 -36.01 2.80
CA ALA A 779 42.65 -37.26 3.53
C ALA A 779 42.05 -37.21 4.96
N MET A 780 40.79 -36.81 5.08
CA MET A 780 40.02 -36.79 6.32
C MET A 780 39.42 -38.17 6.62
N LYS A 781 39.19 -38.45 7.90
CA LYS A 781 38.61 -39.68 8.43
C LYS A 781 37.49 -39.33 9.40
N LEU A 782 36.29 -39.83 9.13
CA LEU A 782 35.10 -39.66 9.95
C LEU A 782 34.75 -41.00 10.60
N ARG A 783 34.90 -41.12 11.93
CA ARG A 783 34.56 -42.34 12.69
C ARG A 783 33.20 -42.22 13.36
N TYR A 784 32.38 -43.26 13.25
CA TYR A 784 31.04 -43.32 13.83
C TYR A 784 30.61 -44.77 14.09
N ALA A 785 29.69 -44.97 15.02
CA ALA A 785 28.87 -46.18 15.08
C ALA A 785 27.48 -45.90 14.51
N ASN A 786 26.87 -46.90 13.85
CA ASN A 786 25.44 -46.83 13.51
C ASN A 786 24.56 -47.17 14.73
N LYS A 787 23.23 -47.09 14.58
CA LYS A 787 22.25 -47.40 15.63
C LYS A 787 22.31 -48.84 16.14
N GLU A 788 22.83 -49.78 15.36
CA GLU A 788 23.10 -51.17 15.78
C GLU A 788 24.43 -51.32 16.55
N GLY A 789 25.21 -50.25 16.73
CA GLY A 789 26.50 -50.26 17.42
C GLY A 789 27.69 -50.72 16.57
N VAL A 790 27.53 -50.81 15.25
CA VAL A 790 28.60 -51.19 14.32
C VAL A 790 29.50 -49.98 14.04
N GLU A 791 30.68 -49.98 14.64
CA GLU A 791 31.75 -49.00 14.38
C GLU A 791 32.18 -49.03 12.91
N SER A 792 32.36 -47.85 12.32
CA SER A 792 32.70 -47.63 10.91
C SER A 792 33.62 -46.42 10.76
N THR A 793 34.30 -46.33 9.62
CA THR A 793 35.15 -45.17 9.27
C THR A 793 34.98 -44.84 7.80
N PHE A 794 34.72 -43.58 7.51
CA PHE A 794 34.61 -43.05 6.16
C PHE A 794 35.83 -42.15 5.85
N ASP A 795 36.58 -42.54 4.82
CA ASP A 795 37.71 -41.76 4.30
C ASP A 795 37.16 -40.76 3.27
N CYS A 796 37.40 -39.46 3.48
CA CYS A 796 36.83 -38.38 2.69
C CYS A 796 37.84 -37.24 2.44
N ASP A 797 37.55 -36.33 1.51
CA ASP A 797 38.42 -35.18 1.28
C ASP A 797 38.24 -34.12 2.38
N ILE A 798 36.99 -33.86 2.77
CA ILE A 798 36.58 -32.90 3.81
C ILE A 798 35.35 -33.41 4.56
N VAL A 799 35.09 -32.84 5.74
CA VAL A 799 33.84 -33.03 6.49
C VAL A 799 33.08 -31.70 6.63
N LEU A 800 31.82 -31.68 6.22
CA LEU A 800 30.89 -30.58 6.52
C LEU A 800 30.18 -30.84 7.86
N VAL A 801 30.25 -29.86 8.77
CA VAL A 801 29.40 -29.80 9.96
C VAL A 801 28.20 -28.91 9.66
N ALA A 802 27.03 -29.53 9.57
CA ALA A 802 25.71 -28.93 9.35
C ALA A 802 24.76 -29.22 10.54
N ALA A 803 25.31 -29.34 11.75
CA ALA A 803 24.63 -29.73 12.99
C ALA A 803 23.76 -28.61 13.61
N GLY A 804 23.12 -27.81 12.76
CA GLY A 804 22.33 -26.63 13.15
C GLY A 804 23.16 -25.36 13.35
N LYS A 805 22.49 -24.30 13.81
CA LYS A 805 23.05 -23.00 14.19
C LYS A 805 22.89 -22.77 15.69
N ARG A 806 23.60 -21.79 16.25
CA ARG A 806 23.40 -21.33 17.64
C ARG A 806 23.75 -19.85 17.77
N PRO A 807 22.89 -19.01 18.39
CA PRO A 807 23.22 -17.61 18.64
C PRO A 807 24.53 -17.44 19.43
N ASP A 808 25.32 -16.44 19.04
CA ASP A 808 26.51 -15.99 19.76
C ASP A 808 26.33 -14.52 20.16
N THR A 809 25.81 -14.31 21.37
CA THR A 809 25.62 -12.99 21.97
C THR A 809 26.85 -12.49 22.75
N SER A 810 27.93 -13.28 22.83
CA SER A 810 29.06 -13.04 23.74
C SER A 810 29.81 -11.72 23.49
N LYS A 811 29.73 -11.19 22.27
CA LYS A 811 30.41 -9.94 21.85
C LYS A 811 29.55 -8.69 22.04
N LEU A 812 28.25 -8.84 22.35
CA LEU A 812 27.31 -7.72 22.46
C LEU A 812 27.36 -7.00 23.82
N SER A 813 27.90 -7.63 24.88
CA SER A 813 27.88 -7.10 26.26
C SER A 813 26.46 -6.85 26.82
N LEU A 814 25.54 -7.80 26.58
CA LEU A 814 24.14 -7.70 27.00
C LEU A 814 23.93 -7.65 28.52
N ASP A 815 24.92 -8.11 29.28
CA ASP A 815 24.98 -8.03 30.74
C ASP A 815 25.03 -6.58 31.26
N LYS A 816 25.66 -5.66 30.51
CA LYS A 816 25.71 -4.23 30.87
C LYS A 816 24.37 -3.51 30.71
N VAL A 817 23.44 -4.07 29.93
CA VAL A 817 22.14 -3.46 29.60
C VAL A 817 20.93 -4.18 30.21
N GLY A 818 21.12 -5.38 30.76
CA GLY A 818 20.03 -6.14 31.40
C GLY A 818 19.09 -6.87 30.44
N VAL A 819 19.56 -7.18 29.22
CA VAL A 819 18.82 -7.99 28.25
C VAL A 819 18.87 -9.46 28.67
N GLU A 820 17.71 -10.06 28.95
CA GLU A 820 17.57 -11.46 29.34
C GLU A 820 17.84 -12.42 28.16
N LEU A 821 18.43 -13.57 28.47
CA LEU A 821 18.67 -14.67 27.53
C LEU A 821 17.82 -15.90 27.89
N ASP A 822 17.42 -16.66 26.87
CA ASP A 822 16.93 -18.03 27.02
C ASP A 822 17.97 -19.00 26.44
N GLY A 823 18.74 -19.63 27.34
CA GLY A 823 19.85 -20.53 27.02
C GLY A 823 21.03 -19.85 26.32
N ALA A 824 20.88 -19.58 25.03
CA ALA A 824 21.83 -18.82 24.20
C ALA A 824 21.15 -17.72 23.36
N ALA A 825 19.84 -17.83 23.14
CA ALA A 825 19.06 -16.87 22.39
C ALA A 825 18.71 -15.65 23.25
N ILE A 826 18.42 -14.52 22.62
CA ILE A 826 17.84 -13.36 23.31
C ILE A 826 16.36 -13.64 23.56
N LYS A 827 15.91 -13.42 24.81
CA LYS A 827 14.52 -13.63 25.20
C LYS A 827 13.68 -12.42 24.81
N VAL A 828 12.63 -12.65 24.02
CA VAL A 828 11.68 -11.62 23.56
C VAL A 828 10.22 -12.06 23.73
N ASN A 829 9.30 -11.10 23.65
CA ASN A 829 7.87 -11.35 23.48
C ASN A 829 7.46 -11.40 21.99
N THR A 830 6.17 -11.59 21.69
CA THR A 830 5.62 -11.62 20.32
C THR A 830 5.80 -10.32 19.52
N ARG A 831 6.30 -9.25 20.14
CA ARG A 831 6.56 -7.94 19.54
C ARG A 831 8.04 -7.72 19.20
N GLY A 832 8.88 -8.74 19.42
CA GLY A 832 10.34 -8.65 19.30
C GLY A 832 11.02 -7.86 20.44
N GLN A 833 10.27 -7.43 21.46
CA GLN A 833 10.79 -6.62 22.56
C GLN A 833 11.47 -7.50 23.62
N THR A 834 12.63 -7.08 24.12
CA THR A 834 13.39 -7.77 25.17
C THR A 834 12.87 -7.46 26.57
N SER A 835 13.61 -7.85 27.63
CA SER A 835 13.41 -7.36 29.01
C SER A 835 13.64 -5.85 29.17
N VAL A 836 14.30 -5.19 28.22
CA VAL A 836 14.56 -3.74 28.21
C VAL A 836 13.61 -3.08 27.21
N PRO A 837 12.70 -2.16 27.63
CA PRO A 837 11.58 -1.73 26.79
C PRO A 837 11.93 -1.11 25.43
N HIS A 838 13.08 -0.43 25.32
CA HIS A 838 13.56 0.21 24.09
C HIS A 838 14.61 -0.63 23.33
N ILE A 839 14.86 -1.88 23.74
CA ILE A 839 15.74 -2.82 23.03
C ILE A 839 14.92 -4.01 22.54
N TYR A 840 15.01 -4.26 21.24
CA TYR A 840 14.32 -5.32 20.50
C TYR A 840 15.35 -6.32 19.95
N ALA A 841 14.92 -7.54 19.63
CA ALA A 841 15.75 -8.54 18.96
C ALA A 841 14.91 -9.38 17.98
N VAL A 842 15.49 -9.72 16.82
CA VAL A 842 14.79 -10.33 15.67
C VAL A 842 15.67 -11.31 14.88
N GLY A 843 15.06 -12.29 14.24
CA GLY A 843 15.74 -13.33 13.46
C GLY A 843 16.48 -14.34 14.32
N ASP A 844 17.42 -15.07 13.72
CA ASP A 844 18.01 -16.28 14.33
C ASP A 844 18.59 -16.08 15.75
N VAL A 845 18.95 -14.85 16.15
CA VAL A 845 19.44 -14.50 17.50
C VAL A 845 18.41 -14.74 18.62
N ILE A 846 17.10 -14.70 18.31
CA ILE A 846 16.02 -15.05 19.26
C ILE A 846 15.61 -16.54 19.20
N GLY A 847 16.25 -17.34 18.35
CA GLY A 847 15.92 -18.75 18.16
C GLY A 847 14.65 -18.98 17.34
N GLY A 848 13.88 -20.01 17.68
CA GLY A 848 12.71 -20.41 16.90
C GLY A 848 13.05 -20.90 15.48
N TYR A 849 12.20 -20.56 14.51
CA TYR A 849 12.47 -20.83 13.10
C TYR A 849 13.51 -19.85 12.53
N MET A 850 14.75 -20.32 12.43
CA MET A 850 15.90 -19.60 11.89
C MET A 850 15.83 -19.50 10.35
N LEU A 851 14.89 -18.69 9.86
CA LEU A 851 14.55 -18.51 8.46
C LEU A 851 14.54 -17.03 8.07
N ALA A 852 15.05 -16.71 6.87
CA ALA A 852 15.28 -15.33 6.44
C ALA A 852 14.00 -14.48 6.36
N HIS A 853 12.90 -15.03 5.83
CA HIS A 853 11.60 -14.35 5.72
C HIS A 853 10.87 -14.27 7.06
N THR A 854 11.12 -15.21 7.98
CA THR A 854 10.67 -15.14 9.38
C THR A 854 11.38 -13.99 10.10
N ALA A 855 12.71 -13.91 9.97
CA ALA A 855 13.52 -12.81 10.50
C ALA A 855 13.06 -11.45 9.95
N ALA A 856 12.85 -11.34 8.63
CA ALA A 856 12.30 -10.14 7.98
C ALA A 856 10.94 -9.74 8.57
N THR A 857 10.03 -10.69 8.76
CA THR A 857 8.70 -10.44 9.32
C THR A 857 8.78 -9.99 10.79
N GLN A 858 9.67 -10.58 11.59
CA GLN A 858 9.96 -10.11 12.95
C GLN A 858 10.57 -8.72 12.96
N GLY A 859 11.42 -8.38 11.98
CA GLY A 859 11.98 -7.05 11.77
C GLY A 859 10.89 -5.98 11.57
N ARG A 860 9.93 -6.24 10.68
CA ARG A 860 8.79 -5.34 10.45
C ARG A 860 7.87 -5.23 11.67
N VAL A 861 7.63 -6.33 12.39
CA VAL A 861 6.91 -6.29 13.68
C VAL A 861 7.65 -5.45 14.75
N ALA A 862 8.97 -5.49 14.78
CA ALA A 862 9.76 -4.62 15.67
C ALA A 862 9.68 -3.14 15.24
N ALA A 863 9.78 -2.85 13.95
CA ALA A 863 9.59 -1.50 13.40
C ALA A 863 8.19 -0.93 13.74
N ASP A 864 7.12 -1.69 13.46
CA ASP A 864 5.74 -1.36 13.86
C ASP A 864 5.65 -0.95 15.34
N ASN A 865 6.18 -1.78 16.25
CA ASN A 865 6.08 -1.50 17.68
C ASN A 865 6.95 -0.29 18.08
N LEU A 866 8.11 -0.08 17.47
CA LEU A 866 8.93 1.11 17.66
C LEU A 866 8.23 2.39 17.17
N LEU A 867 7.38 2.30 16.14
CA LEU A 867 6.51 3.39 15.67
C LEU A 867 5.27 3.62 16.57
N GLY A 868 5.09 2.81 17.62
CA GLY A 868 3.93 2.87 18.52
C GLY A 868 2.72 2.07 18.04
N HIS A 869 2.86 1.18 17.05
CA HIS A 869 1.80 0.27 16.66
C HIS A 869 1.75 -0.97 17.58
N ALA A 870 0.68 -1.76 17.44
CA ALA A 870 0.43 -2.95 18.27
C ALA A 870 0.50 -4.24 17.44
N SER A 871 1.60 -4.41 16.73
CA SER A 871 1.85 -5.54 15.82
C SER A 871 2.42 -6.74 16.57
N GLU A 872 2.07 -7.97 16.21
CA GLU A 872 2.54 -9.18 16.87
C GLU A 872 2.84 -10.29 15.85
N TYR A 873 3.97 -10.97 16.03
CA TYR A 873 4.44 -12.05 15.19
C TYR A 873 3.73 -13.37 15.54
N ASP A 874 3.13 -14.01 14.51
CA ASP A 874 2.36 -15.24 14.60
C ASP A 874 3.12 -16.41 13.92
N GLN A 875 3.85 -17.19 14.73
CA GLN A 875 4.60 -18.36 14.26
C GLN A 875 3.70 -19.47 13.66
N ASP A 876 2.38 -19.43 13.86
CA ASP A 876 1.46 -20.42 13.29
C ASP A 876 1.17 -20.14 11.80
N LYS A 877 1.64 -19.01 11.27
CA LYS A 877 1.54 -18.60 9.86
C LYS A 877 2.88 -18.68 9.13
N ASP A 878 3.96 -19.07 9.83
CA ASP A 878 5.30 -19.21 9.27
C ASP A 878 5.36 -20.31 8.19
N CYS A 879 6.30 -20.16 7.26
CA CYS A 879 6.52 -21.13 6.17
C CYS A 879 8.00 -21.49 6.03
N GLY A 880 8.31 -22.59 5.35
CA GLY A 880 9.69 -23.01 5.14
C GLY A 880 9.82 -24.00 3.98
N VAL A 881 10.95 -23.91 3.27
CA VAL A 881 11.30 -24.81 2.16
C VAL A 881 12.71 -25.35 2.40
N THR A 882 12.81 -26.68 2.45
CA THR A 882 14.05 -27.42 2.24
C THR A 882 14.21 -27.61 0.74
N PHE A 883 15.21 -26.99 0.13
CA PHE A 883 15.43 -27.08 -1.31
C PHE A 883 16.20 -28.37 -1.63
N SER A 884 15.57 -29.51 -1.33
CA SER A 884 15.94 -30.87 -1.71
C SER A 884 15.35 -31.25 -3.08
N ARG A 885 15.57 -32.47 -3.55
CA ARG A 885 14.91 -33.03 -4.74
C ARG A 885 14.23 -34.38 -4.40
N PRO A 886 12.90 -34.50 -4.50
CA PRO A 886 11.93 -33.39 -4.60
C PRO A 886 12.06 -32.44 -3.40
N GLN A 887 11.62 -31.20 -3.55
CA GLN A 887 11.69 -30.21 -2.46
C GLN A 887 10.67 -30.55 -1.36
N ALA A 888 11.05 -30.35 -0.09
CA ALA A 888 10.15 -30.50 1.04
C ALA A 888 9.81 -29.12 1.64
N GLY A 889 8.59 -28.92 2.12
CA GLY A 889 8.21 -27.65 2.73
C GLY A 889 6.92 -27.69 3.53
N PHE A 890 6.67 -26.60 4.25
CA PHE A 890 5.46 -26.39 5.05
C PHE A 890 5.06 -24.93 5.07
N VAL A 891 3.78 -24.67 5.28
CA VAL A 891 3.27 -23.42 5.83
C VAL A 891 2.27 -23.75 6.92
N GLY A 892 2.37 -23.05 8.04
CA GLY A 892 1.54 -23.26 9.22
C GLY A 892 1.55 -24.69 9.76
N LEU A 893 0.43 -25.08 10.36
CA LEU A 893 0.36 -26.22 11.25
C LEU A 893 0.15 -27.55 10.52
N SER A 894 0.93 -28.57 10.89
CA SER A 894 0.57 -29.98 10.65
C SER A 894 -0.60 -30.41 11.53
N VAL A 895 -1.26 -31.53 11.19
CA VAL A 895 -2.31 -32.12 12.05
C VAL A 895 -1.78 -32.46 13.46
N ALA A 896 -0.49 -32.78 13.60
CA ALA A 896 0.14 -33.04 14.89
C ALA A 896 0.29 -31.76 15.73
N GLN A 897 0.87 -30.70 15.15
CA GLN A 897 1.03 -29.40 15.83
C GLN A 897 -0.33 -28.77 16.17
N ALA A 898 -1.30 -28.83 15.26
CA ALA A 898 -2.65 -28.31 15.49
C ALA A 898 -3.36 -29.04 16.65
N LYS A 899 -3.25 -30.37 16.73
CA LYS A 899 -3.79 -31.15 17.86
C LYS A 899 -3.08 -30.86 19.17
N ALA A 900 -1.76 -30.64 19.16
CA ALA A 900 -1.02 -30.23 20.35
C ALA A 900 -1.49 -28.86 20.89
N ARG A 901 -1.98 -27.98 19.99
CA ARG A 901 -2.62 -26.69 20.30
C ARG A 901 -4.13 -26.80 20.61
N GLY A 902 -4.68 -28.01 20.70
CA GLY A 902 -6.10 -28.25 21.00
C GLY A 902 -7.07 -28.07 19.82
N ILE A 903 -6.57 -27.84 18.59
CA ILE A 903 -7.39 -27.65 17.40
C ILE A 903 -7.82 -29.00 16.82
N ASP A 904 -9.11 -29.15 16.50
CA ASP A 904 -9.66 -30.38 15.91
C ASP A 904 -9.39 -30.46 14.40
N ALA A 905 -8.11 -30.62 14.05
CA ALA A 905 -7.62 -30.55 12.68
C ALA A 905 -7.87 -31.82 11.84
N VAL A 906 -8.01 -31.61 10.53
CA VAL A 906 -8.14 -32.65 9.49
C VAL A 906 -7.26 -32.34 8.28
N GLU A 907 -6.72 -33.39 7.66
CA GLU A 907 -5.95 -33.26 6.41
C GLU A 907 -6.59 -33.98 5.22
N ALA A 908 -6.38 -33.47 4.01
CA ALA A 908 -6.44 -34.25 2.77
C ALA A 908 -5.05 -34.26 2.13
N LYS A 909 -4.73 -35.29 1.34
CA LYS A 909 -3.48 -35.39 0.60
C LYS A 909 -3.65 -36.02 -0.78
N MET A 910 -2.74 -35.67 -1.70
CA MET A 910 -2.67 -36.16 -3.07
C MET A 910 -1.20 -36.39 -3.46
N PRO A 911 -0.86 -37.54 -4.06
CA PRO A 911 0.50 -37.78 -4.55
C PRO A 911 0.74 -36.97 -5.83
N MET A 912 2.00 -36.62 -6.12
CA MET A 912 2.34 -35.93 -7.37
C MET A 912 2.16 -36.82 -8.60
N SER A 913 2.18 -38.14 -8.44
CA SER A 913 1.98 -39.13 -9.51
C SER A 913 0.57 -39.21 -10.11
N ILE A 914 -0.37 -38.34 -9.71
CA ILE A 914 -1.68 -38.17 -10.37
C ILE A 914 -1.87 -36.77 -10.96
N ASP A 915 -0.87 -35.89 -10.83
CA ASP A 915 -0.94 -34.53 -11.36
C ASP A 915 -0.44 -34.49 -12.81
N ALA A 916 -1.25 -33.91 -13.70
CA ALA A 916 -0.95 -33.88 -15.13
C ALA A 916 0.33 -33.10 -15.45
N LYS A 917 0.61 -32.00 -14.72
CA LYS A 917 1.82 -31.19 -14.95
C LYS A 917 3.07 -31.93 -14.45
N ALA A 918 3.02 -32.56 -13.29
CA ALA A 918 4.08 -33.43 -12.77
C ALA A 918 4.36 -34.63 -13.69
N MET A 919 3.33 -35.26 -14.26
CA MET A 919 3.49 -36.33 -15.26
C MET A 919 4.15 -35.83 -16.55
N ILE A 920 3.90 -34.58 -16.98
CA ILE A 920 4.52 -33.97 -18.16
C ILE A 920 6.01 -33.66 -17.95
N THR A 921 6.46 -33.40 -16.71
CA THR A 921 7.87 -33.10 -16.40
C THR A 921 8.64 -34.27 -15.76
N GLY A 922 7.98 -35.39 -15.48
CA GLY A 922 8.56 -36.54 -14.76
C GLY A 922 8.61 -36.38 -13.23
N GLU A 923 8.25 -35.20 -12.70
CA GLU A 923 8.37 -34.75 -11.30
C GLU A 923 7.26 -35.33 -10.39
N THR A 924 7.10 -36.65 -10.48
CA THR A 924 5.95 -37.41 -9.95
C THR A 924 6.14 -37.95 -8.53
N GLU A 925 7.31 -37.74 -7.91
CA GLU A 925 7.60 -38.21 -6.56
C GLU A 925 7.03 -37.26 -5.49
N GLY A 926 6.51 -37.84 -4.39
CA GLY A 926 6.00 -37.09 -3.25
C GLY A 926 4.50 -36.79 -3.29
N MET A 927 4.07 -35.76 -2.55
CA MET A 927 2.67 -35.42 -2.29
C MET A 927 2.48 -33.97 -1.79
N ILE A 928 1.27 -33.43 -1.94
CA ILE A 928 0.80 -32.24 -1.22
C ILE A 928 -0.27 -32.64 -0.20
N LYS A 929 -0.15 -32.12 1.02
CA LYS A 929 -1.09 -32.30 2.15
C LYS A 929 -1.68 -30.94 2.53
N LEU A 930 -3.00 -30.82 2.63
CA LEU A 930 -3.70 -29.60 3.05
C LEU A 930 -4.44 -29.85 4.36
N VAL A 931 -4.18 -29.02 5.36
CA VAL A 931 -4.67 -29.12 6.75
C VAL A 931 -5.67 -28.01 7.05
N ALA A 932 -6.79 -28.37 7.67
CA ALA A 932 -7.84 -27.43 8.06
C ALA A 932 -8.41 -27.73 9.45
N ASP A 933 -8.86 -26.69 10.13
CA ASP A 933 -9.69 -26.82 11.33
C ASP A 933 -11.12 -27.25 10.95
N LYS A 934 -11.69 -28.24 11.66
CA LYS A 934 -13.08 -28.66 11.44
C LYS A 934 -14.11 -27.61 11.86
N ALA A 935 -13.85 -26.80 12.87
CA ALA A 935 -14.85 -25.91 13.47
C ALA A 935 -15.14 -24.68 12.59
N THR A 936 -14.09 -24.01 12.13
CA THR A 936 -14.16 -22.84 11.24
C THR A 936 -14.12 -23.21 9.76
N GLY A 937 -13.58 -24.39 9.41
CA GLY A 937 -13.33 -24.80 8.03
C GLY A 937 -12.19 -24.01 7.36
N ARG A 938 -11.37 -23.29 8.13
CA ARG A 938 -10.17 -22.57 7.67
C ARG A 938 -9.02 -23.52 7.36
N VAL A 939 -8.25 -23.22 6.31
CA VAL A 939 -6.95 -23.83 6.06
C VAL A 939 -5.97 -23.27 7.11
N ILE A 940 -5.33 -24.16 7.86
CA ILE A 940 -4.40 -23.83 8.95
C ILE A 940 -2.97 -24.32 8.68
N GLY A 941 -2.77 -25.05 7.58
CA GLY A 941 -1.45 -25.41 7.10
C GLY A 941 -1.47 -26.18 5.78
N VAL A 942 -0.34 -26.17 5.07
CA VAL A 942 -0.13 -26.95 3.83
C VAL A 942 1.31 -27.48 3.86
N HIS A 943 1.48 -28.77 3.56
CA HIS A 943 2.76 -29.50 3.68
C HIS A 943 3.08 -30.20 2.36
N TYR A 944 4.34 -30.18 1.98
CA TYR A 944 4.78 -30.43 0.60
C TYR A 944 5.96 -31.40 0.57
N LEU A 945 5.87 -32.38 -0.33
CA LEU A 945 7.01 -33.05 -0.94
C LEU A 945 6.77 -33.02 -2.45
N ALA A 946 7.32 -32.02 -3.14
CA ALA A 946 7.11 -31.83 -4.56
C ALA A 946 8.23 -30.95 -5.16
N ASP A 947 8.62 -31.20 -6.40
CA ASP A 947 9.34 -30.19 -7.16
C ASP A 947 8.48 -28.92 -7.32
N HIS A 948 9.15 -27.77 -7.47
CA HIS A 948 8.54 -26.43 -7.48
C HIS A 948 7.83 -25.99 -6.18
N THR A 949 8.04 -26.68 -5.04
CA THR A 949 7.49 -26.25 -3.72
C THR A 949 7.81 -24.78 -3.42
N ASP A 950 9.01 -24.30 -3.77
CA ASP A 950 9.46 -22.92 -3.67
C ASP A 950 8.56 -21.88 -4.36
N THR A 951 7.75 -22.30 -5.33
CA THR A 951 6.72 -21.46 -5.97
C THR A 951 5.30 -21.83 -5.51
N LEU A 952 4.99 -23.14 -5.36
CA LEU A 952 3.68 -23.64 -4.93
C LEU A 952 3.31 -23.22 -3.51
N ILE A 953 4.30 -23.00 -2.65
CA ILE A 953 4.12 -22.56 -1.26
C ILE A 953 3.48 -21.18 -1.16
N GLY A 954 3.67 -20.30 -2.15
CA GLY A 954 3.07 -18.95 -2.15
C GLY A 954 1.54 -18.98 -2.07
N ILE A 955 0.89 -19.95 -2.74
CA ILE A 955 -0.56 -20.12 -2.65
C ILE A 955 -0.96 -20.68 -1.28
N GLY A 956 -0.13 -21.55 -0.68
CA GLY A 956 -0.29 -22.01 0.70
C GLY A 956 -0.21 -20.87 1.73
N VAL A 957 0.77 -19.96 1.56
CA VAL A 957 0.92 -18.75 2.38
C VAL A 957 -0.34 -17.88 2.28
N MET A 958 -0.84 -17.60 1.07
CA MET A 958 -2.09 -16.85 0.91
C MET A 958 -3.31 -17.56 1.53
N MET A 959 -3.37 -18.90 1.50
CA MET A 959 -4.43 -19.66 2.17
C MET A 959 -4.38 -19.54 3.70
N VAL A 960 -3.20 -19.65 4.31
CA VAL A 960 -3.03 -19.66 5.78
C VAL A 960 -3.05 -18.24 6.35
N ALA A 961 -2.25 -17.33 5.81
CA ALA A 961 -2.19 -15.94 6.27
C ALA A 961 -3.49 -15.17 5.97
N GLY A 962 -4.13 -15.44 4.83
CA GLY A 962 -5.47 -14.92 4.48
C GLY A 962 -6.64 -15.65 5.14
N GLU A 963 -6.36 -16.60 6.04
CA GLU A 963 -7.36 -17.38 6.82
C GLU A 963 -8.46 -18.01 5.96
N MET A 964 -8.11 -18.45 4.75
CA MET A 964 -9.05 -18.90 3.72
C MET A 964 -9.79 -20.17 4.15
N THR A 965 -11.10 -20.22 3.94
CA THR A 965 -11.86 -21.45 4.15
C THR A 965 -11.67 -22.44 2.99
N LEU A 966 -11.80 -23.73 3.31
CA LEU A 966 -11.92 -24.81 2.33
C LEU A 966 -12.98 -24.51 1.25
N THR A 967 -14.04 -23.77 1.59
CA THR A 967 -15.11 -23.41 0.64
C THR A 967 -14.69 -22.31 -0.35
N GLN A 968 -13.78 -21.42 0.03
CA GLN A 968 -13.17 -20.47 -0.92
C GLN A 968 -12.20 -21.20 -1.85
N VAL A 969 -11.26 -21.99 -1.30
CA VAL A 969 -10.26 -22.73 -2.07
C VAL A 969 -10.91 -23.73 -3.04
N ALA A 970 -11.93 -24.46 -2.61
CA ALA A 970 -12.66 -25.43 -3.44
C ALA A 970 -13.45 -24.79 -4.61
N LYS A 971 -13.78 -23.50 -4.51
CA LYS A 971 -14.49 -22.71 -5.54
C LYS A 971 -13.55 -21.92 -6.47
N ALA A 972 -12.29 -21.74 -6.09
CA ALA A 972 -11.31 -21.04 -6.92
C ALA A 972 -11.07 -21.81 -8.23
N ILE A 973 -10.95 -21.06 -9.33
CA ILE A 973 -10.61 -21.59 -10.64
C ILE A 973 -9.08 -21.55 -10.75
N PHE A 974 -8.45 -22.72 -10.63
CA PHE A 974 -7.01 -22.88 -10.83
C PHE A 974 -6.72 -23.15 -12.32
N PRO A 975 -5.60 -22.66 -12.88
CA PRO A 975 -5.20 -22.94 -14.25
C PRO A 975 -4.83 -24.42 -14.42
N HIS A 976 -5.18 -25.00 -15.58
CA HIS A 976 -4.92 -26.39 -15.93
C HIS A 976 -4.17 -26.48 -17.27
N PRO A 977 -3.17 -27.38 -17.42
CA PRO A 977 -2.62 -28.26 -16.39
C PRO A 977 -1.56 -27.55 -15.53
N THR A 978 -1.78 -27.47 -14.21
CA THR A 978 -0.75 -26.99 -13.26
C THR A 978 -0.86 -27.69 -11.91
N GLN A 979 0.26 -27.94 -11.24
CA GLN A 979 0.30 -28.51 -9.88
C GLN A 979 -0.54 -27.71 -8.85
N THR A 980 -0.91 -26.45 -9.15
CA THR A 980 -1.78 -25.62 -8.30
C THR A 980 -3.23 -26.11 -8.28
N GLU A 981 -3.70 -26.84 -9.30
CA GLU A 981 -5.07 -27.36 -9.36
C GLU A 981 -5.36 -28.40 -8.26
N LEU A 982 -4.31 -29.05 -7.74
CA LEU A 982 -4.36 -29.93 -6.58
C LEU A 982 -4.91 -29.22 -5.34
N PHE A 983 -4.66 -27.92 -5.12
CA PHE A 983 -5.19 -27.21 -3.94
C PHE A 983 -6.73 -27.17 -3.95
N GLY A 984 -7.32 -26.86 -5.11
CA GLY A 984 -8.77 -26.87 -5.30
C GLY A 984 -9.36 -28.27 -5.11
N GLU A 985 -8.68 -29.31 -5.61
CA GLU A 985 -9.17 -30.69 -5.50
C GLU A 985 -8.99 -31.25 -4.08
N LEU A 986 -7.88 -30.95 -3.40
CA LEU A 986 -7.68 -31.23 -1.96
C LEU A 986 -8.81 -30.62 -1.12
N ALA A 987 -9.14 -29.35 -1.35
CA ALA A 987 -10.22 -28.67 -0.65
C ALA A 987 -11.60 -29.28 -0.95
N ARG A 988 -11.92 -29.57 -2.23
CA ARG A 988 -13.17 -30.26 -2.62
C ARG A 988 -13.28 -31.64 -1.98
N ARG A 989 -12.21 -32.43 -2.01
CA ARG A 989 -12.14 -33.78 -1.42
C ARG A 989 -12.29 -33.74 0.11
N LEU A 990 -11.69 -32.75 0.77
CA LEU A 990 -11.79 -32.56 2.22
C LEU A 990 -13.20 -32.14 2.66
N LEU A 991 -13.81 -31.15 1.98
CA LEU A 991 -15.21 -30.77 2.19
C LEU A 991 -16.17 -31.95 1.99
N ASN A 992 -15.99 -32.72 0.92
CA ASN A 992 -16.83 -33.88 0.64
C ASN A 992 -16.65 -35.00 1.67
N ARG A 993 -15.48 -35.13 2.31
CA ARG A 993 -15.29 -36.03 3.46
C ARG A 993 -16.03 -35.51 4.70
N LEU A 994 -15.85 -34.23 5.06
CA LEU A 994 -16.52 -33.60 6.21
C LEU A 994 -18.04 -33.68 6.11
N ARG A 995 -18.62 -33.37 4.94
CA ARG A 995 -20.06 -33.49 4.65
C ARG A 995 -20.61 -34.92 4.74
N ARG A 996 -19.76 -35.95 4.55
CA ARG A 996 -20.15 -37.36 4.72
C ARG A 996 -20.08 -37.78 6.19
N THR A 997 -19.11 -37.27 6.95
CA THR A 997 -19.00 -37.52 8.39
C THR A 997 -20.13 -36.83 9.17
N ALA A 998 -20.46 -35.58 8.86
CA ALA A 998 -21.54 -34.83 9.51
C ALA A 998 -22.99 -35.28 9.14
N LYS A 999 -23.12 -36.40 8.43
CA LYS A 999 -24.40 -37.09 8.13
C LYS A 999 -24.51 -38.46 8.84
N LYS A 1000 -23.60 -38.75 9.77
CA LYS A 1000 -23.57 -39.93 10.62
C LYS A 1000 -23.59 -39.51 12.08
#